data_AF-A0AAD9LTY6-F1
#
_entry.id   AF-A0AAD9LTY6-F1
#
_cell.length_a   1.000
_cell.length_b   1.000
_cell.length_c   1.000
_cell.angle_alpha   90.00
_cell.angle_beta   90.00
_cell.angle_gamma   90.00
#
_symmetry.space_group_name_H-M   'P 1'
#
loop_
_entity.id
_entity.type
_entity.pdbx_description
1 polymer ?
#
loop_
_entity_poly.entity_id
_entity_poly.type
_entity_poly.pdbx_seq_one_letter_code
_entity_poly.pdbx_strand_id
1 'polypeptide(L)'
;MAKRTFFPRDYMQQYKRQINELIKRMDHLLQEEDNLETDTDAEVEWNGVQWAALPSQTVWQNLCALEDCNVLLDGAVAQFKQKIQESAELSTADPDTFPLERTQSSSSIPVSEYSSDDVEETDEELEGFQDVEPVKGRKAAVALNNDVTERVQNALQDENEFERFKANALQYGMGNESAELFYRYLVQHIPAPVLDSIVVDFARLLPQPALRVPLLKAHYEHMKNELARPSIAKFRNKSYSKSVTSRSSTSSSIDEAGTSDEEGEEYPSTIRLRSFNHLVFVIHGIGQHIDFRDGEFKSWNGETGVEGGNHAFRDIFRSMLETTFQDIPLALEMQSIEWHEDLHEPTGLDNIFDLISPEGSSAIREFNKETFMDVLYYLSPRYGQLIVDSVTQQLNDKYRVFMDEHPGWDGKVSIFAHSLGSMISYDILTHKPGEVASNGVRFPGLEFDVDNFFGVGSPVGVMILARGDLNINDGEFTPGIKSPNCRRYFNVYHPIDPIAYRIEPLIKQEMHDKDPVQLMQFSAVKDQTFGQLQEHWEGLTGPVHGFQYRHDYVMRRRKREQGMMEVAFAAASHSSYWMSEDVVLFTIMQLCQPVVDTLHRYMSARVPLPKLMRSIVELTPRTKVLLSATALVRDRCTGLSREQIVLIDKDRLYFLSRLSEVACRRKWRIKLTPTTKAVYGDDSFMMKIFPSDAAVPDSGAPPTSNNAIQPGVHIFKAPSTPVRNAWKDAINETIVKASSDLAEDCTPRDTANLVDLPTGKNIDYFNAVKAGFLKEKTANGWYDSWNDRWLVLQEDHLSCYENSPKLDFVGQFPLRKTKAFCYEREYLIRVVARRGAACEMRVQNQESFNHWVEVFERIPMVEIFRHKDLLENSPSSVLIMTESSRGSFGGAHKAGKEGEWLQTKIEGFQIKLDENDQEYVAFVIQVASSAAGTSIVQRRYSEFAKLHRQLRKMFQHEQIPALPGTRMWNKFEPNYLKQKAIGLHGYLNEVCKRCANTRAQSMLFEFLELNPPPEATEFPKEEQIEES
;
A
#
# COMPACT_ATOMS: atom_id res chain seq x y z
N MET A 1 33.76 3.63 8.67
CA MET A 1 33.50 3.07 10.02
C MET A 1 32.54 4.02 10.74
N ALA A 2 31.62 3.51 11.56
CA ALA A 2 30.81 4.36 12.43
C ALA A 2 31.54 4.54 13.77
N LYS A 3 31.69 5.80 14.24
CA LYS A 3 32.11 6.06 15.62
C LYS A 3 31.02 5.52 16.55
N ARG A 4 31.40 4.74 17.57
CA ARG A 4 30.50 4.26 18.62
C ARG A 4 30.89 4.91 19.94
N THR A 5 29.88 5.32 20.71
CA THR A 5 30.02 5.84 22.07
C THR A 5 29.71 4.72 23.06
N PHE A 6 30.51 4.60 24.11
CA PHE A 6 30.46 3.49 25.07
C PHE A 6 29.99 4.02 26.42
N PHE A 7 28.83 3.53 26.88
CA PHE A 7 28.23 3.91 28.16
C PHE A 7 28.26 2.73 29.15
N PRO A 8 28.58 2.95 30.44
CA PRO A 8 28.43 1.92 31.46
C PRO A 8 26.99 1.37 31.49
N ARG A 9 26.84 0.04 31.64
CA ARG A 9 25.51 -0.59 31.64
C ARG A 9 24.60 -0.03 32.73
N ASP A 10 25.15 0.25 33.90
CA ASP A 10 24.39 0.76 35.05
C ASP A 10 23.97 2.21 34.85
N TYR A 11 24.79 3.03 34.19
CA TYR A 11 24.37 4.36 33.74
C TYR A 11 23.21 4.27 32.73
N MET A 12 23.28 3.35 31.77
CA MET A 12 22.17 3.14 30.82
C MET A 12 20.90 2.60 31.49
N GLN A 13 20.99 1.92 32.64
CA GLN A 13 19.84 1.57 33.46
C GLN A 13 19.31 2.78 34.25
N GLN A 14 20.20 3.58 34.85
CA GLN A 14 19.84 4.79 35.58
C GLN A 14 19.14 5.82 34.67
N TYR A 15 19.70 6.08 33.49
CA TYR A 15 19.11 6.95 32.46
C TYR A 15 17.71 6.46 32.05
N LYS A 16 17.54 5.16 31.82
CA LYS A 16 16.20 4.57 31.54
C LYS A 16 15.22 4.74 32.70
N ARG A 17 15.67 4.67 33.95
CA ARG A 17 14.81 4.94 35.13
C ARG A 17 14.42 6.42 35.21
N GLN A 18 15.37 7.34 35.01
CA GLN A 18 15.12 8.79 34.99
C GLN A 18 14.12 9.19 33.89
N ILE A 19 14.31 8.69 32.66
CA ILE A 19 13.39 8.98 31.55
C ILE A 19 11.99 8.36 31.78
N ASN A 20 11.90 7.14 32.32
CA ASN A 20 10.60 6.54 32.64
C ASN A 20 9.86 7.27 33.77
N GLU A 21 10.56 7.79 34.78
CA GLU A 21 9.97 8.60 35.86
C GLU A 21 9.50 9.97 35.32
N LEU A 22 10.27 10.61 34.44
CA LEU A 22 9.86 11.85 33.76
C LEU A 22 8.59 11.63 32.93
N ILE A 23 8.55 10.58 32.09
CA ILE A 23 7.37 10.21 31.30
C ILE A 23 6.15 9.99 32.21
N LYS A 24 6.32 9.24 33.31
CA LYS A 24 5.23 8.95 34.26
C LYS A 24 4.66 10.22 34.92
N ARG A 25 5.50 11.22 35.21
CA ARG A 25 5.06 12.51 35.78
C ARG A 25 4.32 13.38 34.76
N MET A 26 4.78 13.39 33.51
CA MET A 26 4.09 14.08 32.42
C MET A 26 2.74 13.41 32.09
N ASP A 27 2.67 12.08 32.11
CA ASP A 27 1.44 11.30 31.91
C ASP A 27 0.40 11.56 33.01
N HIS A 28 0.84 11.75 34.26
CA HIS A 28 -0.02 12.18 35.38
C HIS A 28 -0.56 13.61 35.19
N LEU A 29 0.26 14.55 34.70
CA LEU A 29 -0.17 15.93 34.44
C LEU A 29 -1.20 16.01 33.32
N LEU A 30 -1.05 15.20 32.26
CA LEU A 30 -2.05 15.07 31.19
C LEU A 30 -3.35 14.46 31.71
N GLN A 31 -3.27 13.45 32.59
CA GLN A 31 -4.46 12.88 33.24
C GLN A 31 -5.14 13.87 34.19
N GLU A 32 -4.41 14.83 34.77
CA GLU A 32 -5.03 15.93 35.54
C GLU A 32 -5.64 17.00 34.61
N GLU A 33 -5.08 17.26 33.42
CA GLU A 33 -5.71 18.11 32.39
C GLU A 33 -7.07 17.53 31.92
N ASP A 34 -7.11 16.23 31.57
CA ASP A 34 -8.35 15.52 31.21
C ASP A 34 -9.43 15.60 32.32
N ASN A 35 -9.03 15.51 33.59
CA ASN A 35 -9.95 15.64 34.72
C ASN A 35 -10.46 17.09 34.90
N LEU A 36 -9.61 18.09 34.64
CA LEU A 36 -9.99 19.51 34.73
C LEU A 36 -10.99 19.93 33.64
N GLU A 37 -11.06 19.26 32.50
CA GLU A 37 -12.14 19.48 31.51
C GLU A 37 -13.50 18.89 31.95
N THR A 38 -13.53 18.01 32.96
CA THR A 38 -14.76 17.30 33.38
C THR A 38 -15.44 17.85 34.64
N ASP A 39 -14.78 18.72 35.41
CA ASP A 39 -15.25 19.20 36.72
C ASP A 39 -15.73 20.68 36.68
N THR A 40 -15.83 21.29 35.49
CA THR A 40 -16.14 22.72 35.28
C THR A 40 -17.63 23.07 35.34
N ASP A 41 -18.31 22.69 36.42
CA ASP A 41 -19.70 23.12 36.73
C ASP A 41 -19.81 24.63 37.14
N ALA A 42 -18.72 25.39 37.00
CA ALA A 42 -18.57 26.78 37.44
C ALA A 42 -17.91 27.67 36.37
N GLU A 43 -18.51 27.74 35.17
CA GLU A 43 -18.15 28.77 34.19
C GLU A 43 -18.52 30.18 34.69
N VAL A 44 -17.60 31.13 34.52
CA VAL A 44 -17.85 32.55 34.81
C VAL A 44 -17.74 33.34 33.51
N GLU A 45 -18.86 33.86 32.99
CA GLU A 45 -18.83 34.77 31.84
C GLU A 45 -18.43 36.19 32.28
N TRP A 46 -17.37 36.74 31.70
CA TRP A 46 -16.95 38.13 31.93
C TRP A 46 -16.47 38.77 30.63
N ASN A 47 -17.07 39.92 30.28
CA ASN A 47 -16.84 40.66 29.03
C ASN A 47 -17.07 39.85 27.73
N GLY A 48 -18.02 38.90 27.72
CA GLY A 48 -18.32 38.07 26.55
C GLY A 48 -17.28 36.97 26.30
N VAL A 49 -16.55 36.57 27.34
CA VAL A 49 -15.62 35.45 27.35
C VAL A 49 -15.99 34.55 28.53
N GLN A 50 -16.15 33.24 28.28
CA GLN A 50 -16.28 32.24 29.34
C GLN A 50 -14.90 31.98 29.98
N TRP A 51 -14.84 32.01 31.31
CA TRP A 51 -13.64 31.69 32.09
C TRP A 51 -13.88 30.45 32.94
N ALA A 52 -12.97 29.46 32.85
CA ALA A 52 -12.99 28.29 33.71
C ALA A 52 -12.43 28.63 35.10
N ALA A 53 -13.20 28.37 36.16
CA ALA A 53 -12.84 28.69 37.53
C ALA A 53 -11.98 27.59 38.20
N LEU A 54 -10.71 27.48 37.80
CA LEU A 54 -9.80 26.48 38.35
C LEU A 54 -9.36 26.79 39.81
N PRO A 55 -9.31 25.81 40.72
CA PRO A 55 -8.80 26.02 42.07
C PRO A 55 -7.32 26.46 42.07
N SER A 56 -7.01 27.58 42.71
CA SER A 56 -5.64 28.13 42.74
C SER A 56 -4.60 27.16 43.31
N GLN A 57 -5.03 26.24 44.18
CA GLN A 57 -4.17 25.20 44.74
C GLN A 57 -3.74 24.19 43.67
N THR A 58 -4.66 23.72 42.81
CA THR A 58 -4.36 22.80 41.70
C THR A 58 -3.45 23.47 40.68
N VAL A 59 -3.73 24.72 40.29
CA VAL A 59 -2.87 25.49 39.38
C VAL A 59 -1.43 25.62 39.92
N TRP A 60 -1.27 25.82 41.23
CA TRP A 60 0.03 25.86 41.88
C TRP A 60 0.72 24.49 41.95
N GLN A 61 -0.02 23.41 42.23
CA GLN A 61 0.51 22.05 42.26
C GLN A 61 1.03 21.61 40.88
N ASN A 62 0.26 21.88 39.82
CA ASN A 62 0.64 21.55 38.44
C ASN A 62 1.87 22.37 37.99
N LEU A 63 1.99 23.63 38.41
CA LEU A 63 3.18 24.45 38.17
C LEU A 63 4.42 23.85 38.82
N CYS A 64 4.36 23.51 40.12
CA CYS A 64 5.49 22.88 40.81
C CYS A 64 5.86 21.52 40.21
N ALA A 65 4.88 20.73 39.75
CA ALA A 65 5.12 19.44 39.09
C ALA A 65 5.81 19.61 37.71
N LEU A 66 5.49 20.67 36.97
CA LEU A 66 6.18 21.04 35.72
C LEU A 66 7.62 21.51 35.98
N GLU A 67 7.87 22.28 37.04
CA GLU A 67 9.23 22.66 37.46
C GLU A 67 10.06 21.42 37.84
N ASP A 68 9.48 20.48 38.62
CA ASP A 68 10.09 19.19 38.96
C ASP A 68 10.46 18.37 37.71
N CYS A 69 9.58 18.35 36.70
CA CYS A 69 9.85 17.70 35.42
C CYS A 69 10.99 18.37 34.65
N ASN A 70 11.08 19.71 34.65
CA ASN A 70 12.17 20.42 33.99
C ASN A 70 13.52 20.15 34.69
N VAL A 71 13.55 20.15 36.03
CA VAL A 71 14.77 19.81 36.80
C VAL A 71 15.24 18.38 36.52
N LEU A 72 14.32 17.41 36.40
CA LEU A 72 14.64 16.03 36.02
C LEU A 72 15.19 15.94 34.59
N LEU A 73 14.62 16.68 33.64
CA LEU A 73 15.06 16.73 32.25
C LEU A 73 16.46 17.34 32.11
N ASP A 74 16.69 18.53 32.69
CA ASP A 74 17.99 19.20 32.67
C ASP A 74 19.08 18.35 33.34
N GLY A 75 18.77 17.72 34.48
CA GLY A 75 19.67 16.80 35.16
C GLY A 75 20.04 15.58 34.31
N ALA A 76 19.07 14.97 33.63
CA ALA A 76 19.32 13.84 32.73
C ALA A 76 20.14 14.26 31.49
N VAL A 77 19.85 15.43 30.91
CA VAL A 77 20.58 15.99 29.75
C VAL A 77 22.02 16.34 30.11
N ALA A 78 22.25 16.95 31.28
CA ALA A 78 23.59 17.27 31.77
C ALA A 78 24.43 15.99 32.00
N GLN A 79 23.87 14.99 32.67
CA GLN A 79 24.54 13.70 32.89
C GLN A 79 24.83 12.98 31.57
N PHE A 80 23.92 13.01 30.60
CA PHE A 80 24.13 12.34 29.31
C PHE A 80 25.23 13.01 28.47
N LYS A 81 25.28 14.36 28.46
CA LYS A 81 26.38 15.14 27.86
C LYS A 81 27.72 14.80 28.53
N GLN A 82 27.76 14.74 29.86
CA GLN A 82 28.96 14.35 30.61
C GLN A 82 29.43 12.94 30.24
N LYS A 83 28.54 11.94 30.17
CA LYS A 83 28.93 10.57 29.80
C LYS A 83 29.33 10.40 28.34
N ILE A 84 28.85 11.24 27.42
CA ILE A 84 29.40 11.31 26.05
C ILE A 84 30.85 11.79 26.08
N GLN A 85 31.18 12.81 26.89
CA GLN A 85 32.54 13.31 27.01
C GLN A 85 33.48 12.28 27.68
N GLU A 86 33.09 11.69 28.81
CA GLU A 86 33.85 10.62 29.46
C GLU A 86 34.10 9.43 28.51
N SER A 87 33.11 9.06 27.68
CA SER A 87 33.28 8.01 26.68
C SER A 87 34.28 8.39 25.57
N ALA A 88 34.33 9.66 25.17
CA ALA A 88 35.29 10.13 24.18
C ALA A 88 36.72 10.10 24.76
N GLU A 89 36.88 10.54 26.01
CA GLU A 89 38.14 10.52 26.75
C GLU A 89 38.65 9.08 26.94
N LEU A 90 37.80 8.14 27.41
CA LEU A 90 38.14 6.71 27.49
C LEU A 90 38.62 6.15 26.14
N SER A 91 37.90 6.46 25.06
CA SER A 91 38.21 5.97 23.71
C SER A 91 39.54 6.54 23.14
N THR A 92 40.12 7.55 23.79
CA THR A 92 41.44 8.11 23.46
C THR A 92 42.54 7.71 24.43
N ALA A 93 42.20 7.26 25.64
CA ALA A 93 43.15 6.92 26.69
C ALA A 93 43.68 5.48 26.61
N ASP A 94 42.83 4.54 26.18
CA ASP A 94 43.17 3.12 26.10
C ASP A 94 42.52 2.46 24.87
N PRO A 95 43.20 2.48 23.70
CA PRO A 95 42.63 1.97 22.45
C PRO A 95 42.64 0.43 22.34
N ASP A 96 43.44 -0.25 23.16
CA ASP A 96 43.70 -1.70 23.02
C ASP A 96 42.75 -2.57 23.87
N THR A 97 42.07 -2.02 24.89
CA THR A 97 41.10 -2.76 25.73
C THR A 97 39.74 -3.00 25.09
N PHE A 98 39.48 -2.50 23.87
CA PHE A 98 38.21 -2.70 23.13
C PHE A 98 38.40 -3.46 21.79
N PRO A 99 38.99 -4.67 21.78
CA PRO A 99 39.25 -5.42 20.56
C PRO A 99 37.96 -5.86 19.85
N LEU A 100 37.98 -5.79 18.52
CA LEU A 100 36.85 -6.09 17.64
C LEU A 100 37.00 -7.50 17.05
N GLU A 101 36.65 -8.53 17.82
CA GLU A 101 36.67 -9.92 17.34
C GLU A 101 35.28 -10.53 17.09
N ARG A 102 35.26 -11.38 16.06
CA ARG A 102 34.21 -12.34 15.69
C ARG A 102 34.94 -13.68 15.57
N THR A 103 34.56 -14.71 16.33
CA THR A 103 34.32 -16.06 15.78
C THR A 103 33.75 -17.07 16.79
N GLN A 104 33.41 -18.22 16.23
CA GLN A 104 32.91 -19.50 16.74
C GLN A 104 33.64 -20.12 17.95
N SER A 105 33.08 -21.25 18.41
CA SER A 105 33.36 -21.99 19.65
C SER A 105 34.53 -22.98 19.62
N SER A 106 35.27 -23.11 20.73
CA SER A 106 35.66 -24.38 21.38
C SER A 106 36.44 -24.12 22.69
N SER A 107 36.81 -25.17 23.42
CA SER A 107 37.09 -25.17 24.87
C SER A 107 38.53 -25.49 25.29
N SER A 108 38.97 -24.97 26.45
CA SER A 108 39.97 -25.61 27.33
C SER A 108 39.92 -25.05 28.77
N ILE A 109 40.25 -25.88 29.77
CA ILE A 109 40.08 -25.65 31.23
C ILE A 109 41.46 -25.69 31.94
N PRO A 110 41.67 -25.09 33.14
CA PRO A 110 41.84 -25.97 34.33
C PRO A 110 41.41 -25.40 35.72
N VAL A 111 40.84 -26.28 36.58
CA VAL A 111 41.08 -26.44 38.05
C VAL A 111 40.83 -25.22 38.99
N SER A 112 40.08 -25.28 40.11
CA SER A 112 39.37 -26.32 40.90
C SER A 112 38.04 -25.71 41.50
N GLU A 113 37.33 -26.13 42.57
CA GLU A 113 37.48 -27.12 43.68
C GLU A 113 36.13 -27.42 44.39
N TYR A 114 36.15 -28.15 45.53
CA TYR A 114 35.05 -28.38 46.50
C TYR A 114 33.74 -29.09 46.04
N SER A 115 33.89 -30.39 45.79
CA SER A 115 33.06 -31.53 46.27
C SER A 115 31.66 -31.28 46.88
N SER A 116 30.64 -31.97 46.33
CA SER A 116 29.68 -32.79 47.11
C SER A 116 28.90 -33.79 46.23
N ASP A 117 29.18 -35.08 46.41
CA ASP A 117 28.36 -36.31 46.32
C ASP A 117 27.28 -36.51 45.20
N ASP A 118 27.58 -37.44 44.30
CA ASP A 118 26.78 -38.54 43.71
C ASP A 118 25.24 -38.45 43.54
N VAL A 119 24.76 -38.60 42.30
CA VAL A 119 24.13 -39.85 41.75
C VAL A 119 24.33 -39.87 40.22
N GLU A 120 24.64 -41.03 39.63
CA GLU A 120 24.67 -41.23 38.17
C GLU A 120 23.31 -41.67 37.61
N GLU A 121 22.83 -40.99 36.54
CA GLU A 121 21.93 -41.58 35.53
C GLU A 121 22.36 -41.11 34.14
N THR A 122 22.30 -42.00 33.14
CA THR A 122 22.84 -41.80 31.79
C THR A 122 21.76 -41.34 30.81
N ASP A 123 22.03 -40.33 29.99
CA ASP A 123 21.11 -39.83 28.97
C ASP A 123 21.86 -39.57 27.64
N GLU A 124 21.30 -40.00 26.51
CA GLU A 124 21.94 -39.92 25.18
C GLU A 124 21.71 -38.55 24.51
N GLU A 125 22.73 -37.96 23.88
CA GLU A 125 22.58 -36.65 23.23
C GLU A 125 21.75 -36.73 21.93
N LEU A 126 20.50 -36.27 22.00
CA LEU A 126 19.59 -36.15 20.86
C LEU A 126 20.00 -34.99 19.93
N GLU A 127 20.67 -35.32 18.81
CA GLU A 127 20.89 -34.37 17.72
C GLU A 127 19.58 -33.73 17.24
N GLY A 128 19.55 -32.39 17.16
CA GLY A 128 18.46 -31.62 16.55
C GLY A 128 17.40 -31.05 17.49
N PHE A 129 17.47 -31.27 18.80
CA PHE A 129 16.59 -30.61 19.77
C PHE A 129 16.90 -29.11 19.90
N GLN A 130 15.91 -28.24 19.71
CA GLN A 130 16.05 -26.78 19.87
C GLN A 130 15.07 -26.22 20.91
N ASP A 131 15.61 -25.41 21.82
CA ASP A 131 14.90 -24.78 22.94
C ASP A 131 14.19 -23.47 22.54
N VAL A 132 13.04 -23.15 23.18
CA VAL A 132 12.11 -22.09 22.74
C VAL A 132 12.31 -20.77 23.50
N GLU A 133 12.35 -19.62 22.83
CA GLU A 133 12.56 -18.34 23.53
C GLU A 133 11.43 -18.00 24.53
N PRO A 134 11.74 -17.77 25.83
CA PRO A 134 10.75 -17.35 26.82
C PRO A 134 10.18 -15.95 26.54
N VAL A 135 8.92 -15.74 26.89
CA VAL A 135 8.23 -14.46 26.70
C VAL A 135 8.82 -13.37 27.62
N LYS A 136 9.32 -12.31 26.99
CA LYS A 136 9.97 -11.19 27.67
C LYS A 136 8.97 -10.06 27.95
N GLY A 137 8.66 -9.84 29.23
CA GLY A 137 7.89 -8.68 29.71
C GLY A 137 6.44 -8.98 30.12
N ARG A 138 6.01 -8.38 31.24
CA ARG A 138 4.76 -8.74 31.96
C ARG A 138 3.50 -8.69 31.10
N LYS A 139 3.35 -7.70 30.21
CA LYS A 139 2.17 -7.55 29.34
C LYS A 139 2.07 -8.66 28.29
N ALA A 140 3.20 -9.11 27.74
CA ALA A 140 3.25 -10.21 26.78
C ALA A 140 3.06 -11.57 27.47
N ALA A 141 3.66 -11.76 28.65
CA ALA A 141 3.50 -12.98 29.44
C ALA A 141 2.04 -13.19 29.89
N VAL A 142 1.36 -12.13 30.36
CA VAL A 142 -0.07 -12.19 30.69
C VAL A 142 -0.93 -12.48 29.45
N ALA A 143 -0.62 -11.88 28.30
CA ALA A 143 -1.35 -12.15 27.06
C ALA A 143 -1.23 -13.62 26.62
N LEU A 144 -0.02 -14.20 26.61
CA LEU A 144 0.17 -15.60 26.25
C LEU A 144 -0.39 -16.55 27.32
N ASN A 145 -0.29 -16.21 28.61
CA ASN A 145 -0.90 -17.00 29.68
C ASN A 145 -2.42 -17.11 29.49
N ASN A 146 -3.10 -16.01 29.18
CA ASN A 146 -4.53 -16.01 28.95
C ASN A 146 -4.91 -16.85 27.72
N ASP A 147 -4.17 -16.71 26.62
CA ASP A 147 -4.37 -17.48 25.38
C ASP A 147 -4.18 -19.00 25.57
N VAL A 148 -3.11 -19.41 26.25
CA VAL A 148 -2.88 -20.83 26.62
C VAL A 148 -3.97 -21.33 27.57
N THR A 149 -4.40 -20.51 28.54
CA THR A 149 -5.47 -20.84 29.48
C THR A 149 -6.81 -21.06 28.77
N GLU A 150 -7.16 -20.17 27.82
CA GLU A 150 -8.37 -20.26 27.00
C GLU A 150 -8.34 -21.49 26.06
N ARG A 151 -7.19 -21.76 25.41
CA ARG A 151 -7.01 -22.97 24.59
C ARG A 151 -7.19 -24.25 25.41
N VAL A 152 -6.67 -24.31 26.64
CA VAL A 152 -6.84 -25.48 27.51
C VAL A 152 -8.27 -25.62 28.02
N GLN A 153 -8.94 -24.51 28.39
CA GLN A 153 -10.34 -24.55 28.82
C GLN A 153 -11.26 -25.10 27.72
N ASN A 154 -11.08 -24.63 26.49
CA ASN A 154 -11.82 -25.07 25.31
C ASN A 154 -11.49 -26.52 24.89
N ALA A 155 -10.29 -27.01 25.21
CA ALA A 155 -9.85 -28.37 24.95
C ALA A 155 -10.41 -29.40 25.95
N LEU A 156 -10.54 -29.03 27.23
CA LEU A 156 -11.00 -29.93 28.31
C LEU A 156 -12.52 -30.04 28.39
N GLN A 157 -13.25 -28.95 28.18
CA GLN A 157 -14.73 -28.86 28.23
C GLN A 157 -15.38 -29.29 29.57
N ASP A 158 -14.58 -29.53 30.62
CA ASP A 158 -15.02 -29.74 32.01
C ASP A 158 -14.27 -28.76 32.94
N GLU A 159 -15.03 -28.01 33.74
CA GLU A 159 -14.51 -27.00 34.68
C GLU A 159 -13.70 -27.63 35.83
N ASN A 160 -14.00 -28.87 36.22
CA ASN A 160 -13.28 -29.60 37.27
C ASN A 160 -11.90 -30.06 36.78
N GLU A 161 -11.82 -30.54 35.53
CA GLU A 161 -10.53 -30.89 34.89
C GLU A 161 -9.69 -29.65 34.59
N PHE A 162 -10.33 -28.51 34.32
CA PHE A 162 -9.64 -27.24 34.14
C PHE A 162 -9.03 -26.71 35.45
N GLU A 163 -9.70 -26.84 36.59
CA GLU A 163 -9.09 -26.56 37.91
C GLU A 163 -7.99 -27.56 38.28
N ARG A 164 -8.12 -28.85 37.90
CA ARG A 164 -7.03 -29.84 38.03
C ARG A 164 -5.82 -29.45 37.18
N PHE A 165 -6.03 -29.01 35.94
CA PHE A 165 -4.96 -28.50 35.08
C PHE A 165 -4.25 -27.30 35.72
N LYS A 166 -4.99 -26.32 36.24
CA LYS A 166 -4.41 -25.16 36.96
C LYS A 166 -3.56 -25.59 38.16
N ALA A 167 -4.03 -26.58 38.93
CA ALA A 167 -3.28 -27.10 40.07
C ALA A 167 -1.97 -27.78 39.63
N ASN A 168 -2.00 -28.67 38.65
CA ASN A 168 -0.80 -29.38 38.15
C ASN A 168 0.17 -28.39 37.49
N ALA A 169 -0.32 -27.48 36.64
CA ALA A 169 0.47 -26.43 36.01
C ALA A 169 1.17 -25.52 37.03
N LEU A 170 0.53 -25.25 38.18
CA LEU A 170 1.14 -24.50 39.28
C LEU A 170 2.21 -25.33 40.02
N GLN A 171 1.96 -26.62 40.32
CA GLN A 171 2.99 -27.48 40.93
C GLN A 171 4.22 -27.61 40.02
N TYR A 172 4.00 -27.81 38.71
CA TYR A 172 5.07 -27.85 37.73
C TYR A 172 5.82 -26.51 37.62
N GLY A 173 5.10 -25.39 37.53
CA GLY A 173 5.68 -24.05 37.50
C GLY A 173 6.45 -23.65 38.77
N MET A 174 6.16 -24.31 39.90
CA MET A 174 6.90 -24.19 41.17
C MET A 174 8.07 -25.17 41.31
N GLY A 175 8.22 -26.15 40.40
CA GLY A 175 9.25 -27.19 40.47
C GLY A 175 8.94 -28.35 41.43
N ASN A 176 7.67 -28.50 41.85
CA ASN A 176 7.22 -29.58 42.74
C ASN A 176 6.80 -30.86 41.99
N GLU A 177 6.64 -30.80 40.67
CA GLU A 177 6.25 -31.91 39.80
C GLU A 177 7.29 -32.12 38.69
N SER A 178 7.47 -33.36 38.23
CA SER A 178 8.41 -33.67 37.15
C SER A 178 7.81 -33.42 35.76
N ALA A 179 8.66 -33.14 34.78
CA ALA A 179 8.24 -32.83 33.42
C ALA A 179 7.49 -33.98 32.75
N GLU A 180 7.91 -35.22 33.01
CA GLU A 180 7.27 -36.42 32.48
C GLU A 180 5.88 -36.64 33.09
N LEU A 181 5.69 -36.36 34.39
CA LEU A 181 4.38 -36.47 35.04
C LEU A 181 3.40 -35.40 34.52
N PHE A 182 3.84 -34.14 34.51
CA PHE A 182 3.02 -33.04 33.98
C PHE A 182 2.68 -33.27 32.50
N TYR A 183 3.67 -33.63 31.66
CA TYR A 183 3.42 -33.92 30.25
C TYR A 183 2.52 -35.14 30.03
N ARG A 184 2.67 -36.22 30.83
CA ARG A 184 1.77 -37.39 30.78
C ARG A 184 0.32 -37.02 31.12
N TYR A 185 0.10 -36.09 32.07
CA TYR A 185 -1.22 -35.53 32.34
C TYR A 185 -1.76 -34.74 31.13
N LEU A 186 -0.95 -33.89 30.50
CA LEU A 186 -1.36 -33.15 29.29
C LEU A 186 -1.76 -34.11 28.15
N VAL A 187 -0.97 -35.16 27.87
CA VAL A 187 -1.29 -36.19 26.84
C VAL A 187 -2.58 -36.94 27.13
N GLN A 188 -2.92 -37.17 28.40
CA GLN A 188 -4.12 -37.91 28.78
C GLN A 188 -5.41 -37.08 28.72
N HIS A 189 -5.32 -35.76 28.94
CA HIS A 189 -6.49 -34.89 29.08
C HIS A 189 -6.67 -33.89 27.91
N ILE A 190 -5.61 -33.51 27.19
CA ILE A 190 -5.66 -32.54 26.07
C ILE A 190 -5.62 -33.28 24.72
N PRO A 191 -6.55 -33.01 23.78
CA PRO A 191 -6.54 -33.64 22.46
C PRO A 191 -5.27 -33.33 21.65
N ALA A 192 -4.68 -34.36 21.04
CA ALA A 192 -3.46 -34.27 20.24
C ALA A 192 -3.43 -33.12 19.19
N PRO A 193 -4.52 -32.78 18.46
CA PRO A 193 -4.49 -31.69 17.47
C PRO A 193 -4.21 -30.28 18.03
N VAL A 194 -4.29 -30.08 19.35
CA VAL A 194 -3.99 -28.80 20.01
C VAL A 194 -2.85 -28.89 21.03
N LEU A 195 -2.52 -30.11 21.50
CA LEU A 195 -1.49 -30.40 22.50
C LEU A 195 -0.15 -29.73 22.17
N ASP A 196 0.38 -29.93 20.96
CA ASP A 196 1.68 -29.39 20.54
C ASP A 196 1.75 -27.86 20.71
N SER A 197 0.69 -27.16 20.27
CA SER A 197 0.59 -25.70 20.34
C SER A 197 0.53 -25.20 21.79
N ILE A 198 -0.11 -25.96 22.68
CA ILE A 198 -0.28 -25.63 24.09
C ILE A 198 1.04 -25.85 24.84
N VAL A 199 1.72 -26.97 24.58
CA VAL A 199 2.97 -27.34 25.26
C VAL A 199 4.11 -26.38 24.87
N VAL A 200 4.23 -26.03 23.58
CA VAL A 200 5.25 -25.07 23.11
C VAL A 200 5.03 -23.68 23.74
N ASP A 201 3.81 -23.16 23.77
CA ASP A 201 3.56 -21.83 24.35
C ASP A 201 3.57 -21.83 25.88
N PHE A 202 3.15 -22.91 26.53
CA PHE A 202 3.34 -23.08 27.98
C PHE A 202 4.82 -23.12 28.35
N ALA A 203 5.65 -23.82 27.57
CA ALA A 203 7.10 -23.81 27.75
C ALA A 203 7.69 -22.39 27.59
N ARG A 204 7.15 -21.54 26.70
CA ARG A 204 7.55 -20.13 26.56
C ARG A 204 7.11 -19.23 27.72
N LEU A 205 6.16 -19.66 28.55
CA LEU A 205 5.81 -18.98 29.81
C LEU A 205 6.78 -19.31 30.96
N LEU A 206 7.57 -20.38 30.85
CA LEU A 206 8.54 -20.81 31.87
C LEU A 206 9.90 -20.11 31.66
N PRO A 207 10.28 -19.12 32.49
CA PRO A 207 11.54 -18.38 32.30
C PRO A 207 12.79 -19.17 32.69
N GLN A 208 12.63 -20.29 33.43
CA GLN A 208 13.73 -21.11 33.90
C GLN A 208 14.00 -22.27 32.92
N PRO A 209 15.24 -22.42 32.39
CA PRO A 209 15.57 -23.56 31.52
C PRO A 209 15.32 -24.93 32.15
N ALA A 210 15.50 -25.06 33.47
CA ALA A 210 15.28 -26.30 34.21
C ALA A 210 13.83 -26.82 34.19
N LEU A 211 12.83 -25.96 33.93
CA LEU A 211 11.43 -26.36 33.74
C LEU A 211 11.02 -26.36 32.26
N ARG A 212 11.65 -25.50 31.44
CA ARG A 212 11.29 -25.36 30.03
C ARG A 212 11.86 -26.48 29.14
N VAL A 213 13.14 -26.83 29.32
CA VAL A 213 13.82 -27.82 28.48
C VAL A 213 13.30 -29.24 28.72
N PRO A 214 13.11 -29.73 29.96
CA PRO A 214 12.60 -31.10 30.17
C PRO A 214 11.16 -31.31 29.69
N LEU A 215 10.28 -30.31 29.79
CA LEU A 215 8.92 -30.38 29.24
C LEU A 215 8.93 -30.56 27.72
N LEU A 216 9.82 -29.83 27.03
CA LEU A 216 10.00 -29.92 25.59
C LEU A 216 10.68 -31.24 25.16
N LYS A 217 11.62 -31.78 25.95
CA LYS A 217 12.20 -33.13 25.71
C LYS A 217 11.09 -34.19 25.74
N ALA A 218 10.30 -34.25 26.82
CA ALA A 218 9.21 -35.21 26.97
C ALA A 218 8.18 -35.11 25.82
N HIS A 219 7.90 -33.90 25.35
CA HIS A 219 7.06 -33.66 24.18
C HIS A 219 7.67 -34.19 22.87
N TYR A 220 8.94 -33.88 22.60
CA TYR A 220 9.66 -34.33 21.41
C TYR A 220 9.77 -35.87 21.34
N GLU A 221 10.07 -36.51 22.47
CA GLU A 221 10.11 -37.97 22.60
C GLU A 221 8.73 -38.61 22.37
N HIS A 222 7.65 -37.98 22.85
CA HIS A 222 6.29 -38.45 22.59
C HIS A 222 5.94 -38.40 21.09
N MET A 223 6.23 -37.27 20.41
CA MET A 223 6.01 -37.14 18.96
C MET A 223 6.83 -38.16 18.17
N LYS A 224 8.10 -38.37 18.53
CA LYS A 224 9.00 -39.36 17.93
C LYS A 224 8.46 -40.80 18.06
N ASN A 225 7.80 -41.11 19.17
CA ASN A 225 7.19 -42.42 19.43
C ASN A 225 5.80 -42.60 18.78
N GLU A 226 4.99 -41.55 18.65
CA GLU A 226 3.72 -41.57 17.89
C GLU A 226 3.98 -41.78 16.39
N LEU A 227 4.94 -41.05 15.81
CA LEU A 227 5.33 -41.18 14.40
C LEU A 227 5.87 -42.58 14.01
N ALA A 228 6.27 -43.38 14.99
CA ALA A 228 6.77 -44.75 14.78
C ALA A 228 5.65 -45.82 14.69
N ARG A 229 4.37 -45.46 14.90
CA ARG A 229 3.25 -46.43 14.91
C ARG A 229 2.61 -46.62 13.52
N PRO A 230 2.37 -47.87 13.06
CA PRO A 230 1.62 -48.12 11.82
C PRO A 230 0.19 -47.59 11.91
N SER A 231 -0.21 -46.71 10.97
CA SER A 231 -1.44 -45.93 11.11
C SER A 231 -2.74 -46.71 10.85
N ILE A 232 -3.79 -46.37 11.59
CA ILE A 232 -5.14 -46.95 11.46
C ILE A 232 -5.91 -46.24 10.30
N ALA A 233 -5.25 -46.10 9.15
CA ALA A 233 -5.79 -45.43 7.95
C ALA A 233 -6.83 -46.26 7.16
N LYS A 234 -7.45 -47.26 7.80
CA LYS A 234 -8.48 -48.14 7.22
C LYS A 234 -9.76 -48.16 8.06
N PHE A 235 -10.53 -47.06 8.10
CA PHE A 235 -12.00 -47.13 8.35
C PHE A 235 -12.80 -45.82 8.11
N ARG A 236 -12.72 -45.17 6.93
CA ARG A 236 -13.78 -44.21 6.54
C ARG A 236 -14.03 -43.93 5.04
N ASN A 237 -13.92 -44.95 4.18
CA ASN A 237 -14.41 -44.87 2.80
C ASN A 237 -15.71 -45.69 2.62
N LYS A 238 -16.89 -45.04 2.73
CA LYS A 238 -18.16 -45.54 2.18
C LYS A 238 -19.28 -44.49 2.20
N SER A 239 -19.76 -44.13 1.00
CA SER A 239 -20.94 -43.29 0.71
C SER A 239 -20.85 -41.82 1.21
N TYR A 240 -21.33 -40.81 0.49
CA TYR A 240 -22.17 -40.80 -0.72
C TYR A 240 -21.48 -40.13 -1.92
N SER A 241 -21.80 -40.60 -3.13
CA SER A 241 -21.54 -39.88 -4.38
C SER A 241 -22.66 -40.17 -5.40
N LYS A 242 -23.46 -39.15 -5.73
CA LYS A 242 -24.20 -39.03 -7.01
C LYS A 242 -25.01 -37.74 -7.12
N SER A 243 -24.80 -37.04 -8.23
CA SER A 243 -25.67 -36.00 -8.84
C SER A 243 -25.74 -34.64 -8.10
N VAL A 244 -25.93 -33.50 -8.79
CA VAL A 244 -26.15 -33.25 -10.23
C VAL A 244 -25.12 -32.24 -10.76
N THR A 245 -24.51 -32.51 -11.93
CA THR A 245 -23.75 -31.51 -12.68
C THR A 245 -24.67 -30.74 -13.64
N SER A 246 -25.11 -29.54 -13.27
CA SER A 246 -25.76 -28.61 -14.18
C SER A 246 -24.71 -27.92 -15.07
N ARG A 247 -24.85 -28.05 -16.40
CA ARG A 247 -23.98 -27.37 -17.37
C ARG A 247 -24.17 -25.85 -17.29
N SER A 248 -23.10 -25.11 -16.99
CA SER A 248 -22.95 -23.69 -17.31
C SER A 248 -21.85 -23.49 -18.35
N SER A 249 -21.94 -22.36 -19.07
CA SER A 249 -21.20 -22.01 -20.28
C SER A 249 -19.68 -22.26 -20.21
N THR A 250 -19.12 -22.81 -21.28
CA THR A 250 -17.67 -22.99 -21.47
C THR A 250 -16.93 -21.65 -21.48
N SER A 251 -16.07 -21.42 -20.49
CA SER A 251 -15.02 -20.40 -20.57
C SER A 251 -13.84 -20.94 -21.38
N SER A 252 -13.48 -20.27 -22.48
CA SER A 252 -12.49 -20.79 -23.44
C SER A 252 -11.04 -20.53 -23.00
N SER A 253 -10.50 -21.52 -22.30
CA SER A 253 -9.15 -22.10 -22.43
C SER A 253 -7.88 -21.21 -22.45
N ILE A 254 -6.84 -21.77 -21.82
CA ILE A 254 -5.46 -21.25 -21.83
C ILE A 254 -4.73 -21.79 -23.07
N ASP A 255 -5.18 -21.38 -24.26
CA ASP A 255 -4.55 -21.80 -25.53
C ASP A 255 -3.54 -20.76 -26.05
N GLU A 256 -2.25 -21.03 -25.84
CA GLU A 256 -1.12 -20.78 -26.77
C GLU A 256 0.17 -21.15 -26.00
N ALA A 257 0.39 -22.44 -25.79
CA ALA A 257 1.70 -23.08 -25.63
C ALA A 257 1.72 -24.27 -26.61
N GLY A 258 2.90 -24.71 -27.05
CA GLY A 258 2.98 -25.60 -28.21
C GLY A 258 2.50 -27.03 -27.96
N THR A 259 1.75 -27.56 -28.93
CA THR A 259 1.73 -28.98 -29.37
C THR A 259 1.47 -30.09 -28.33
N SER A 260 0.24 -30.61 -28.43
CA SER A 260 -0.13 -32.04 -28.51
C SER A 260 0.01 -33.00 -27.31
N ASP A 261 -1.03 -33.83 -27.23
CA ASP A 261 -1.12 -35.18 -26.64
C ASP A 261 -1.43 -35.36 -25.14
N GLU A 262 -2.11 -36.49 -24.88
CA GLU A 262 -2.73 -36.86 -23.59
C GLU A 262 -1.73 -37.55 -22.65
N GLU A 263 -0.74 -36.80 -22.15
CA GLU A 263 0.12 -37.27 -21.06
C GLU A 263 -0.31 -36.67 -19.71
N GLY A 264 0.07 -37.33 -18.60
CA GLY A 264 -0.60 -37.18 -17.30
C GLY A 264 -0.53 -35.78 -16.67
N GLU A 265 -1.45 -35.48 -15.74
CA GLU A 265 -1.52 -34.19 -15.03
C GLU A 265 -0.21 -33.85 -14.30
N GLU A 266 0.67 -33.11 -14.98
CA GLU A 266 1.89 -32.57 -14.41
C GLU A 266 1.53 -31.38 -13.49
N TYR A 267 2.01 -31.43 -12.26
CA TYR A 267 1.84 -30.37 -11.26
C TYR A 267 3.17 -29.62 -11.06
N PRO A 268 3.57 -28.72 -12.00
CA PRO A 268 4.83 -28.00 -11.89
C PRO A 268 4.87 -27.13 -10.64
N SER A 269 6.02 -27.08 -9.95
CA SER A 269 6.20 -26.33 -8.70
C SER A 269 6.20 -24.81 -8.86
N THR A 270 6.13 -24.30 -10.09
CA THR A 270 6.07 -22.86 -10.42
C THR A 270 5.12 -22.64 -11.60
N ILE A 271 4.16 -21.73 -11.46
CA ILE A 271 3.23 -21.34 -12.53
C ILE A 271 3.49 -19.90 -12.95
N ARG A 272 3.64 -19.68 -14.27
CA ARG A 272 3.69 -18.34 -14.88
C ARG A 272 2.29 -17.91 -15.30
N LEU A 273 1.69 -17.03 -14.52
CA LEU A 273 0.36 -16.49 -14.76
C LEU A 273 0.34 -15.55 -15.97
N ARG A 274 -0.67 -15.73 -16.83
CA ARG A 274 -1.02 -14.82 -17.93
C ARG A 274 -1.94 -13.73 -17.40
N SER A 275 -1.88 -12.52 -17.96
CA SER A 275 -2.81 -11.45 -17.63
C SER A 275 -4.25 -11.83 -17.95
N PHE A 276 -5.16 -11.49 -17.04
CA PHE A 276 -6.60 -11.68 -17.17
C PHE A 276 -7.33 -10.38 -16.85
N ASN A 277 -8.44 -10.12 -17.52
CA ASN A 277 -9.12 -8.83 -17.49
C ASN A 277 -10.32 -8.82 -16.52
N HIS A 278 -10.52 -7.72 -15.80
CA HIS A 278 -11.73 -7.51 -14.98
C HIS A 278 -12.18 -6.05 -15.03
N LEU A 279 -13.48 -5.83 -15.14
CA LEU A 279 -14.15 -4.52 -15.03
C LEU A 279 -14.98 -4.50 -13.75
N VAL A 280 -14.82 -3.48 -12.90
CA VAL A 280 -15.63 -3.28 -11.70
C VAL A 280 -16.40 -1.97 -11.83
N PHE A 281 -17.73 -2.06 -11.80
CA PHE A 281 -18.58 -0.90 -11.60
C PHE A 281 -18.69 -0.61 -10.10
N VAL A 282 -18.42 0.63 -9.71
CA VAL A 282 -18.51 1.11 -8.32
C VAL A 282 -19.71 2.04 -8.23
N ILE A 283 -20.68 1.69 -7.38
CA ILE A 283 -21.94 2.42 -7.23
C ILE A 283 -22.02 2.98 -5.81
N HIS A 284 -22.17 4.30 -5.69
CA HIS A 284 -22.21 4.97 -4.38
C HIS A 284 -23.50 4.68 -3.61
N GLY A 285 -23.45 5.02 -2.33
CA GLY A 285 -24.60 4.98 -1.43
C GLY A 285 -25.54 6.17 -1.62
N ILE A 286 -26.04 6.65 -0.49
CA ILE A 286 -26.92 7.80 -0.35
C ILE A 286 -26.14 9.12 -0.49
N GLY A 287 -26.77 10.19 -1.01
CA GLY A 287 -26.19 11.53 -1.15
C GLY A 287 -25.36 11.76 -2.42
N GLN A 288 -24.81 12.97 -2.59
CA GLN A 288 -24.04 13.39 -3.77
C GLN A 288 -22.54 13.05 -3.65
N HIS A 289 -22.03 12.08 -4.42
CA HIS A 289 -20.63 11.69 -4.32
C HIS A 289 -19.80 12.38 -5.41
N ILE A 290 -19.34 13.60 -5.12
CA ILE A 290 -18.58 14.42 -6.08
C ILE A 290 -17.30 13.70 -6.57
N ASP A 291 -16.74 12.78 -5.78
CA ASP A 291 -15.61 11.92 -6.14
C ASP A 291 -15.97 10.66 -6.98
N PHE A 292 -17.24 10.55 -7.39
CA PHE A 292 -17.73 9.61 -8.42
C PHE A 292 -17.91 10.27 -9.79
N ARG A 293 -17.96 11.61 -9.89
CA ARG A 293 -17.98 12.33 -11.18
C ARG A 293 -16.71 12.04 -11.97
N ASP A 294 -16.84 11.64 -13.24
CA ASP A 294 -15.70 11.42 -14.13
C ASP A 294 -14.97 12.75 -14.41
N GLY A 295 -13.74 12.89 -13.91
CA GLY A 295 -12.84 14.02 -14.19
C GLY A 295 -12.79 15.14 -13.15
N GLU A 296 -13.67 15.15 -12.14
CA GLU A 296 -13.62 16.17 -11.08
C GLU A 296 -12.75 15.73 -9.89
N PHE A 297 -11.85 16.62 -9.45
CA PHE A 297 -11.06 16.45 -8.22
C PHE A 297 -11.61 17.35 -7.13
N LYS A 298 -12.70 16.92 -6.50
CA LYS A 298 -13.32 17.59 -5.36
C LYS A 298 -13.65 16.59 -4.27
N SER A 299 -13.38 16.97 -3.03
CA SER A 299 -13.88 16.28 -1.84
C SER A 299 -15.37 16.58 -1.61
N TRP A 300 -16.04 15.77 -0.79
CA TRP A 300 -17.46 15.95 -0.41
C TRP A 300 -17.79 17.37 0.08
N ASN A 301 -16.84 18.05 0.72
CA ASN A 301 -17.00 19.44 1.18
C ASN A 301 -16.81 20.52 0.10
N GLY A 302 -16.65 20.14 -1.18
CA GLY A 302 -16.47 21.03 -2.32
C GLY A 302 -15.07 21.63 -2.49
N GLU A 303 -14.10 21.29 -1.62
CA GLU A 303 -12.70 21.71 -1.79
C GLU A 303 -12.02 20.92 -2.93
N THR A 304 -11.13 21.58 -3.69
CA THR A 304 -10.44 20.91 -4.81
C THR A 304 -9.28 20.05 -4.32
N GLY A 305 -9.40 18.73 -4.42
CA GLY A 305 -8.44 17.77 -3.89
C GLY A 305 -8.74 16.32 -4.27
N VAL A 306 -7.91 15.40 -3.78
CA VAL A 306 -8.05 13.93 -3.98
C VAL A 306 -8.68 13.25 -2.74
N GLU A 307 -9.31 14.05 -1.87
CA GLU A 307 -9.82 13.59 -0.56
C GLU A 307 -11.27 13.09 -0.68
N GLY A 308 -11.42 11.86 -1.19
CA GLY A 308 -12.71 11.21 -1.39
C GLY A 308 -12.73 9.75 -0.92
N GLY A 309 -13.91 9.22 -0.62
CA GLY A 309 -14.10 7.81 -0.24
C GLY A 309 -13.74 6.87 -1.40
N ASN A 310 -14.20 7.19 -2.61
CA ASN A 310 -13.89 6.48 -3.85
C ASN A 310 -12.40 6.55 -4.18
N HIS A 311 -11.82 7.75 -4.08
CA HIS A 311 -10.39 7.95 -4.35
C HIS A 311 -9.51 7.14 -3.39
N ALA A 312 -9.77 7.19 -2.09
CA ALA A 312 -9.03 6.41 -1.10
C ALA A 312 -9.20 4.90 -1.31
N PHE A 313 -10.43 4.43 -1.57
CA PHE A 313 -10.73 3.03 -1.87
C PHE A 313 -9.93 2.52 -3.09
N ARG A 314 -9.94 3.29 -4.19
CA ARG A 314 -9.17 2.99 -5.42
C ARG A 314 -7.66 3.02 -5.18
N ASP A 315 -7.17 3.91 -4.31
CA ASP A 315 -5.76 4.01 -3.94
C ASP A 315 -5.29 2.82 -3.07
N ILE A 316 -6.13 2.35 -2.13
CA ILE A 316 -5.86 1.12 -1.35
C ILE A 316 -5.83 -0.09 -2.29
N PHE A 317 -6.79 -0.20 -3.22
CA PHE A 317 -6.80 -1.25 -4.25
C PHE A 317 -5.51 -1.28 -5.06
N ARG A 318 -5.11 -0.13 -5.63
CA ARG A 318 -3.87 -0.03 -6.42
C ARG A 318 -2.65 -0.38 -5.55
N SER A 319 -2.54 0.18 -4.34
CA SER A 319 -1.46 -0.10 -3.40
C SER A 319 -1.32 -1.60 -3.10
N MET A 320 -2.44 -2.30 -2.90
CA MET A 320 -2.46 -3.74 -2.62
C MET A 320 -2.11 -4.59 -3.85
N LEU A 321 -2.49 -4.15 -5.06
CA LEU A 321 -2.09 -4.75 -6.35
C LEU A 321 -0.62 -4.48 -6.72
N GLU A 322 -0.05 -3.36 -6.28
CA GLU A 322 1.37 -2.98 -6.41
C GLU A 322 2.26 -3.70 -5.39
N THR A 323 1.71 -4.22 -4.28
CA THR A 323 2.47 -4.83 -3.17
C THR A 323 2.12 -6.31 -2.92
N THR A 324 1.01 -6.60 -2.25
CA THR A 324 0.64 -7.96 -1.81
C THR A 324 0.30 -8.88 -2.99
N PHE A 325 -0.32 -8.34 -4.04
CA PHE A 325 -0.71 -9.09 -5.25
C PHE A 325 0.23 -8.82 -6.44
N GLN A 326 1.48 -8.41 -6.19
CA GLN A 326 2.48 -8.12 -7.22
C GLN A 326 2.79 -9.30 -8.16
N ASP A 327 2.54 -10.55 -7.74
CA ASP A 327 2.69 -11.75 -8.58
C ASP A 327 1.43 -12.11 -9.39
N ILE A 328 0.29 -11.46 -9.12
CA ILE A 328 -0.98 -11.70 -9.81
C ILE A 328 -1.16 -10.68 -10.94
N PRO A 329 -1.30 -11.07 -12.21
CA PRO A 329 -1.38 -10.16 -13.36
C PRO A 329 -2.82 -9.72 -13.69
N LEU A 330 -3.58 -9.31 -12.66
CA LEU A 330 -4.94 -8.80 -12.82
C LEU A 330 -4.92 -7.45 -13.58
N ALA A 331 -5.59 -7.39 -14.73
CA ALA A 331 -5.80 -6.17 -15.51
C ALA A 331 -7.17 -5.57 -15.17
N LEU A 332 -7.21 -4.79 -14.08
CA LEU A 332 -8.42 -4.18 -13.52
C LEU A 332 -8.71 -2.80 -14.13
N GLU A 333 -9.97 -2.59 -14.55
CA GLU A 333 -10.60 -1.28 -14.77
C GLU A 333 -11.64 -1.05 -13.67
N MET A 334 -11.70 0.17 -13.10
CA MET A 334 -12.78 0.58 -12.19
C MET A 334 -13.54 1.81 -12.70
N GLN A 335 -14.86 1.72 -12.84
CA GLN A 335 -15.72 2.80 -13.33
C GLN A 335 -16.81 3.16 -12.33
N SER A 336 -16.94 4.45 -12.04
CA SER A 336 -17.95 5.00 -11.12
C SER A 336 -19.32 5.12 -11.80
N ILE A 337 -20.40 4.91 -11.05
CA ILE A 337 -21.79 5.26 -11.42
C ILE A 337 -22.27 6.32 -10.42
N GLU A 338 -22.72 7.47 -10.91
CA GLU A 338 -23.18 8.63 -10.11
C GLU A 338 -24.63 8.96 -10.47
N TRP A 339 -25.58 8.65 -9.58
CA TRP A 339 -27.02 8.65 -9.86
C TRP A 339 -27.81 9.73 -9.12
N HIS A 340 -27.22 10.37 -8.11
CA HIS A 340 -27.93 11.38 -7.30
C HIS A 340 -28.26 12.60 -8.16
N GLU A 341 -27.32 13.01 -9.02
CA GLU A 341 -27.44 14.22 -9.83
C GLU A 341 -28.48 14.08 -10.95
N ASP A 342 -28.54 12.90 -11.60
CA ASP A 342 -29.58 12.52 -12.58
C ASP A 342 -31.00 12.61 -11.99
N LEU A 343 -31.15 12.40 -10.68
CA LEU A 343 -32.41 12.61 -9.97
C LEU A 343 -32.65 14.09 -9.65
N HIS A 344 -31.71 14.75 -8.99
CA HIS A 344 -31.97 16.05 -8.35
C HIS A 344 -31.86 17.25 -9.29
N GLU A 345 -30.86 17.32 -10.19
CA GLU A 345 -30.72 18.46 -11.12
C GLU A 345 -31.93 18.60 -12.08
N PRO A 346 -32.43 17.53 -12.74
CA PRO A 346 -33.53 17.65 -13.71
C PRO A 346 -34.91 17.81 -13.07
N THR A 347 -35.07 17.42 -11.81
CA THR A 347 -36.35 17.53 -11.08
C THR A 347 -36.47 18.81 -10.25
N GLY A 348 -35.33 19.42 -9.86
CA GLY A 348 -35.28 20.56 -8.96
C GLY A 348 -35.73 20.24 -7.53
N LEU A 349 -35.62 18.97 -7.10
CA LEU A 349 -36.10 18.50 -5.80
C LEU A 349 -35.51 19.29 -4.63
N ASP A 350 -34.23 19.65 -4.66
CA ASP A 350 -33.58 20.47 -3.63
C ASP A 350 -34.29 21.83 -3.42
N ASN A 351 -34.55 22.56 -4.51
CA ASN A 351 -35.24 23.85 -4.45
C ASN A 351 -36.66 23.73 -3.86
N ILE A 352 -37.31 22.58 -4.05
CA ILE A 352 -38.62 22.29 -3.48
C ILE A 352 -38.48 21.92 -1.99
N PHE A 353 -37.47 21.15 -1.61
CA PHE A 353 -37.18 20.76 -0.22
C PHE A 353 -36.82 21.98 0.65
N ASP A 354 -36.03 22.89 0.09
CA ASP A 354 -35.64 24.14 0.74
C ASP A 354 -36.85 25.09 0.89
N LEU A 355 -37.76 25.12 -0.10
CA LEU A 355 -39.00 25.91 -0.05
C LEU A 355 -40.03 25.39 0.98
N ILE A 356 -40.11 24.07 1.19
CA ILE A 356 -41.03 23.48 2.18
C ILE A 356 -40.44 23.38 3.59
N SER A 357 -39.15 23.69 3.76
CA SER A 357 -38.46 23.65 5.06
C SER A 357 -38.82 24.85 5.94
N PRO A 358 -39.41 24.66 7.14
CA PRO A 358 -39.68 25.76 8.08
C PRO A 358 -38.43 26.49 8.55
N GLU A 359 -38.57 27.67 9.16
CA GLU A 359 -37.42 28.34 9.78
C GLU A 359 -36.92 27.56 11.02
N GLY A 360 -35.68 27.05 10.98
CA GLY A 360 -35.00 26.40 12.11
C GLY A 360 -34.40 25.01 11.82
N SER A 361 -33.37 24.62 12.59
CA SER A 361 -32.70 23.32 12.55
C SER A 361 -32.12 22.89 11.18
N SER A 362 -31.56 23.84 10.42
CA SER A 362 -31.00 23.61 9.07
C SER A 362 -30.05 22.40 9.01
N ALA A 363 -29.07 22.29 9.90
CA ALA A 363 -28.11 21.18 9.90
C ALA A 363 -28.76 19.77 9.99
N ILE A 364 -29.87 19.63 10.72
CA ILE A 364 -30.62 18.37 10.79
C ILE A 364 -31.40 18.13 9.49
N ARG A 365 -31.81 19.18 8.78
CA ARG A 365 -32.58 19.06 7.53
C ARG A 365 -31.72 18.88 6.30
N GLU A 366 -30.54 19.51 6.23
CA GLU A 366 -29.51 19.16 5.23
C GLU A 366 -29.16 17.68 5.38
N PHE A 367 -28.90 17.19 6.60
CA PHE A 367 -28.69 15.76 6.84
C PHE A 367 -29.88 14.90 6.39
N ASN A 368 -31.13 15.31 6.60
CA ASN A 368 -32.30 14.55 6.11
C ASN A 368 -32.43 14.59 4.57
N LYS A 369 -32.11 15.72 3.94
CA LYS A 369 -32.10 15.93 2.47
C LYS A 369 -31.02 15.07 1.80
N GLU A 370 -29.79 15.20 2.27
CA GLU A 370 -28.61 14.42 1.85
C GLU A 370 -28.69 12.94 2.22
N THR A 371 -29.48 12.54 3.23
CA THR A 371 -29.47 11.16 3.77
C THR A 371 -30.81 10.41 3.70
N PHE A 372 -31.87 10.91 4.32
CA PHE A 372 -33.11 10.12 4.49
C PHE A 372 -34.02 10.19 3.25
N MET A 373 -34.03 11.32 2.54
CA MET A 373 -34.94 11.56 1.42
C MET A 373 -34.67 10.64 0.22
N ASP A 374 -33.41 10.33 -0.09
CA ASP A 374 -33.04 9.41 -1.18
C ASP A 374 -33.71 8.04 -1.07
N VAL A 375 -33.79 7.49 0.15
CA VAL A 375 -34.47 6.21 0.40
C VAL A 375 -35.97 6.33 0.13
N LEU A 376 -36.59 7.45 0.49
CA LEU A 376 -38.00 7.72 0.21
C LEU A 376 -38.27 7.96 -1.28
N TYR A 377 -37.36 8.65 -1.98
CA TYR A 377 -37.42 8.83 -3.43
C TYR A 377 -37.33 7.48 -4.14
N TYR A 378 -36.36 6.65 -3.79
CA TYR A 378 -36.20 5.31 -4.35
C TYR A 378 -37.37 4.36 -4.07
N LEU A 379 -37.98 4.45 -2.88
CA LEU A 379 -39.21 3.71 -2.56
C LEU A 379 -40.45 4.24 -3.30
N SER A 380 -40.43 5.47 -3.80
CA SER A 380 -41.54 6.04 -4.57
C SER A 380 -41.59 5.48 -6.01
N PRO A 381 -42.77 5.21 -6.58
CA PRO A 381 -42.88 4.70 -7.96
C PRO A 381 -42.29 5.63 -9.02
N ARG A 382 -42.35 6.95 -8.80
CA ARG A 382 -41.87 7.95 -9.79
C ARG A 382 -40.36 8.15 -9.74
N TYR A 383 -39.81 8.45 -8.56
CA TYR A 383 -38.38 8.74 -8.45
C TYR A 383 -37.56 7.44 -8.46
N GLY A 384 -38.09 6.34 -7.92
CA GLY A 384 -37.50 5.00 -8.05
C GLY A 384 -37.35 4.55 -9.51
N GLN A 385 -38.30 4.88 -10.39
CA GLN A 385 -38.15 4.65 -11.83
C GLN A 385 -36.98 5.44 -12.41
N LEU A 386 -36.85 6.74 -12.10
CA LEU A 386 -35.76 7.59 -12.59
C LEU A 386 -34.38 7.07 -12.12
N ILE A 387 -34.26 6.66 -10.85
CA ILE A 387 -33.03 6.11 -10.29
C ILE A 387 -32.67 4.77 -10.95
N VAL A 388 -33.65 3.88 -11.15
CA VAL A 388 -33.43 2.59 -11.83
C VAL A 388 -33.03 2.79 -13.29
N ASP A 389 -33.70 3.70 -14.01
CA ASP A 389 -33.38 3.99 -15.41
C ASP A 389 -31.99 4.65 -15.54
N SER A 390 -31.66 5.64 -14.69
CA SER A 390 -30.33 6.26 -14.61
C SER A 390 -29.22 5.23 -14.37
N VAL A 391 -29.29 4.46 -13.27
CA VAL A 391 -28.25 3.48 -12.91
C VAL A 391 -28.12 2.39 -13.98
N THR A 392 -29.25 1.88 -14.49
CA THR A 392 -29.23 0.84 -15.54
C THR A 392 -28.66 1.38 -16.86
N GLN A 393 -29.03 2.60 -17.26
CA GLN A 393 -28.51 3.20 -18.48
C GLN A 393 -27.03 3.56 -18.35
N GLN A 394 -26.58 4.16 -17.25
CA GLN A 394 -25.15 4.45 -17.05
C GLN A 394 -24.31 3.16 -17.06
N LEU A 395 -24.78 2.08 -16.42
CA LEU A 395 -24.09 0.78 -16.46
C LEU A 395 -23.97 0.24 -17.89
N ASN A 396 -25.07 0.24 -18.65
CA ASN A 396 -25.09 -0.27 -20.03
C ASN A 396 -24.28 0.62 -20.99
N ASP A 397 -24.43 1.94 -20.91
CA ASP A 397 -23.74 2.89 -21.80
C ASP A 397 -22.23 2.93 -21.51
N LYS A 398 -21.80 2.93 -20.23
CA LYS A 398 -20.37 2.82 -19.89
C LYS A 398 -19.79 1.45 -20.25
N TYR A 399 -20.55 0.35 -20.10
CA TYR A 399 -20.13 -0.97 -20.59
C TYR A 399 -19.95 -0.98 -22.12
N ARG A 400 -20.88 -0.40 -22.88
CA ARG A 400 -20.84 -0.37 -24.34
C ARG A 400 -19.64 0.42 -24.85
N VAL A 401 -19.43 1.63 -24.32
CA VAL A 401 -18.24 2.45 -24.60
C VAL A 401 -16.96 1.69 -24.23
N PHE A 402 -16.92 1.04 -23.06
CA PHE A 402 -15.77 0.23 -22.65
C PHE A 402 -15.49 -0.93 -23.62
N MET A 403 -16.51 -1.60 -24.17
CA MET A 403 -16.32 -2.69 -25.12
C MET A 403 -15.89 -2.23 -26.52
N ASP A 404 -16.43 -1.11 -27.01
CA ASP A 404 -15.97 -0.47 -28.25
C ASP A 404 -14.51 -0.02 -28.15
N GLU A 405 -14.11 0.45 -26.96
CA GLU A 405 -12.75 0.87 -26.61
C GLU A 405 -11.75 -0.29 -26.42
N HIS A 406 -12.23 -1.48 -26.07
CA HIS A 406 -11.41 -2.66 -25.76
C HIS A 406 -11.75 -3.84 -26.69
N PRO A 407 -11.58 -3.70 -28.02
CA PRO A 407 -11.97 -4.73 -28.98
C PRO A 407 -11.27 -6.07 -28.71
N GLY A 408 -12.08 -7.12 -28.50
CA GLY A 408 -11.59 -8.46 -28.15
C GLY A 408 -11.35 -8.70 -26.65
N TRP A 409 -11.89 -7.85 -25.77
CA TRP A 409 -11.90 -8.06 -24.32
C TRP A 409 -12.64 -9.34 -23.93
N ASP A 410 -12.02 -10.15 -23.08
CA ASP A 410 -12.46 -11.50 -22.69
C ASP A 410 -12.63 -11.66 -21.16
N GLY A 411 -12.77 -10.53 -20.46
CA GLY A 411 -12.76 -10.46 -19.00
C GLY A 411 -14.08 -10.80 -18.32
N LYS A 412 -14.14 -10.45 -17.03
CA LYS A 412 -15.35 -10.52 -16.20
C LYS A 412 -15.77 -9.15 -15.71
N VAL A 413 -17.08 -8.98 -15.49
CA VAL A 413 -17.65 -7.77 -14.89
C VAL A 413 -18.08 -8.09 -13.45
N SER A 414 -17.82 -7.18 -12.52
CA SER A 414 -18.37 -7.20 -11.16
C SER A 414 -19.03 -5.86 -10.83
N ILE A 415 -19.96 -5.88 -9.89
CA ILE A 415 -20.57 -4.68 -9.31
C ILE A 415 -20.17 -4.62 -7.83
N PHE A 416 -19.56 -3.53 -7.40
CA PHE A 416 -19.32 -3.17 -6.01
C PHE A 416 -20.24 -1.99 -5.67
N ALA A 417 -21.19 -2.20 -4.76
CA ALA A 417 -22.19 -1.20 -4.47
C ALA A 417 -22.34 -0.98 -2.96
N HIS A 418 -22.32 0.28 -2.55
CA HIS A 418 -22.44 0.69 -1.15
C HIS A 418 -23.88 1.08 -0.80
N SER A 419 -24.32 0.79 0.43
CA SER A 419 -25.56 1.32 1.01
C SER A 419 -26.77 1.21 0.05
N LEU A 420 -27.52 2.29 -0.19
CA LEU A 420 -28.66 2.33 -1.12
C LEU A 420 -28.32 1.86 -2.54
N GLY A 421 -27.12 2.15 -3.06
CA GLY A 421 -26.62 1.62 -4.34
C GLY A 421 -26.64 0.09 -4.40
N SER A 422 -26.43 -0.60 -3.26
CA SER A 422 -26.55 -2.06 -3.20
C SER A 422 -28.01 -2.55 -3.28
N MET A 423 -28.97 -1.78 -2.80
CA MET A 423 -30.40 -2.10 -2.99
C MET A 423 -30.82 -1.88 -4.44
N ILE A 424 -30.39 -0.76 -5.05
CA ILE A 424 -30.62 -0.47 -6.47
C ILE A 424 -30.04 -1.60 -7.35
N SER A 425 -28.79 -2.01 -7.06
CA SER A 425 -28.13 -3.14 -7.74
C SER A 425 -28.87 -4.47 -7.55
N TYR A 426 -29.30 -4.77 -6.33
CA TYR A 426 -30.03 -6.00 -6.01
C TYR A 426 -31.37 -6.06 -6.76
N ASP A 427 -32.14 -4.97 -6.79
CA ASP A 427 -33.41 -4.92 -7.53
C ASP A 427 -33.18 -5.05 -9.05
N ILE A 428 -32.19 -4.35 -9.63
CA ILE A 428 -31.82 -4.49 -11.05
C ILE A 428 -31.42 -5.93 -11.40
N LEU A 429 -30.69 -6.62 -10.52
CA LEU A 429 -30.24 -7.99 -10.74
C LEU A 429 -31.30 -9.06 -10.44
N THR A 430 -32.35 -8.76 -9.67
CA THR A 430 -33.42 -9.72 -9.31
C THR A 430 -34.68 -9.62 -10.18
N HIS A 431 -34.79 -8.59 -11.01
CA HIS A 431 -35.89 -8.43 -11.96
C HIS A 431 -35.42 -8.73 -13.39
N LYS A 432 -36.27 -9.36 -14.20
CA LYS A 432 -35.95 -9.65 -15.61
C LYS A 432 -36.02 -8.35 -16.44
N PRO A 433 -35.29 -8.26 -17.57
CA PRO A 433 -35.44 -7.18 -18.53
C PRO A 433 -36.91 -6.95 -18.91
N GLY A 434 -37.43 -5.76 -18.64
CA GLY A 434 -38.81 -5.35 -18.86
C GLY A 434 -39.83 -5.76 -17.78
N GLU A 435 -39.43 -6.48 -16.72
CA GLU A 435 -40.28 -6.82 -15.57
C GLU A 435 -40.73 -5.54 -14.84
N VAL A 436 -41.94 -5.58 -14.26
CA VAL A 436 -42.52 -4.48 -13.48
C VAL A 436 -42.82 -5.01 -12.08
N ALA A 437 -42.27 -4.36 -11.06
CA ALA A 437 -42.45 -4.74 -9.66
C ALA A 437 -43.82 -4.31 -9.12
N SER A 438 -44.14 -4.77 -7.90
CA SER A 438 -45.39 -4.49 -7.17
C SER A 438 -45.65 -2.99 -6.96
N ASN A 439 -44.60 -2.18 -6.82
CA ASN A 439 -44.66 -0.72 -6.71
C ASN A 439 -44.85 0.00 -8.06
N GLY A 440 -44.85 -0.72 -9.19
CA GLY A 440 -45.00 -0.17 -10.54
C GLY A 440 -43.69 0.24 -11.24
N VAL A 441 -42.53 0.09 -10.59
CA VAL A 441 -41.22 0.36 -11.22
C VAL A 441 -40.89 -0.75 -12.23
N ARG A 442 -40.48 -0.36 -13.44
CA ARG A 442 -39.98 -1.22 -14.51
C ARG A 442 -38.45 -1.27 -14.48
N PHE A 443 -37.90 -2.47 -14.63
CA PHE A 443 -36.46 -2.69 -14.72
C PHE A 443 -36.03 -2.90 -16.18
N PRO A 444 -35.14 -2.06 -16.75
CA PRO A 444 -34.69 -2.25 -18.14
C PRO A 444 -33.81 -3.51 -18.30
N GLY A 445 -32.96 -3.79 -17.31
CA GLY A 445 -32.00 -4.90 -17.32
C GLY A 445 -30.63 -4.53 -17.91
N LEU A 446 -29.62 -5.35 -17.59
CA LEU A 446 -28.24 -5.14 -18.02
C LEU A 446 -27.92 -5.81 -19.36
N GLU A 447 -27.04 -5.20 -20.16
CA GLU A 447 -26.51 -5.73 -21.43
C GLU A 447 -25.38 -6.77 -21.24
N PHE A 448 -25.01 -7.09 -19.99
CA PHE A 448 -23.85 -7.94 -19.65
C PHE A 448 -24.07 -8.86 -18.43
N ASP A 449 -23.33 -9.97 -18.40
CA ASP A 449 -23.30 -10.92 -17.27
C ASP A 449 -22.42 -10.41 -16.11
N VAL A 450 -22.92 -10.49 -14.87
CA VAL A 450 -22.17 -10.14 -13.65
C VAL A 450 -21.56 -11.39 -12.99
N ASP A 451 -20.24 -11.45 -12.87
CA ASP A 451 -19.54 -12.56 -12.21
C ASP A 451 -19.60 -12.42 -10.67
N ASN A 452 -19.48 -11.19 -10.14
CA ASN A 452 -19.59 -10.94 -8.70
C ASN A 452 -20.38 -9.67 -8.39
N PHE A 453 -21.28 -9.76 -7.41
CA PHE A 453 -21.97 -8.62 -6.82
C PHE A 453 -21.56 -8.51 -5.34
N PHE A 454 -20.99 -7.37 -4.96
CA PHE A 454 -20.64 -7.03 -3.58
C PHE A 454 -21.61 -5.95 -3.09
N GLY A 455 -22.57 -6.33 -2.24
CA GLY A 455 -23.38 -5.38 -1.49
C GLY A 455 -22.68 -5.04 -0.18
N VAL A 456 -22.29 -3.79 0.02
CA VAL A 456 -21.41 -3.37 1.12
C VAL A 456 -22.09 -2.30 1.97
N GLY A 457 -22.17 -2.50 3.28
CA GLY A 457 -23.06 -1.72 4.14
C GLY A 457 -24.54 -1.89 3.75
N SER A 458 -24.92 -3.10 3.34
CA SER A 458 -26.12 -3.31 2.52
C SER A 458 -27.43 -3.33 3.33
N PRO A 459 -28.41 -2.45 3.01
CA PRO A 459 -29.75 -2.48 3.61
C PRO A 459 -30.67 -3.54 2.98
N VAL A 460 -30.18 -4.38 2.06
CA VAL A 460 -31.03 -5.35 1.32
C VAL A 460 -31.88 -6.21 2.27
N GLY A 461 -31.28 -6.74 3.35
CA GLY A 461 -32.02 -7.56 4.31
C GLY A 461 -33.18 -6.85 5.00
N VAL A 462 -33.00 -5.58 5.41
CA VAL A 462 -34.07 -4.80 6.08
C VAL A 462 -35.06 -4.20 5.08
N MET A 463 -34.63 -3.87 3.86
CA MET A 463 -35.51 -3.29 2.83
C MET A 463 -36.49 -4.33 2.28
N ILE A 464 -36.08 -5.57 2.07
CA ILE A 464 -36.96 -6.70 1.69
C ILE A 464 -38.05 -6.90 2.77
N LEU A 465 -37.68 -6.82 4.06
CA LEU A 465 -38.63 -6.89 5.17
C LEU A 465 -39.58 -5.68 5.19
N ALA A 466 -39.03 -4.46 5.11
CA ALA A 466 -39.78 -3.21 5.27
C ALA A 466 -40.76 -2.94 4.10
N ARG A 467 -40.45 -3.41 2.89
CA ARG A 467 -41.34 -3.36 1.72
C ARG A 467 -42.49 -4.37 1.77
N GLY A 468 -42.39 -5.41 2.60
CA GLY A 468 -43.31 -6.53 2.59
C GLY A 468 -43.06 -7.54 1.46
N ASP A 469 -41.82 -7.63 0.95
CA ASP A 469 -41.44 -8.59 -0.09
C ASP A 469 -41.35 -10.03 0.45
N LEU A 470 -41.39 -10.22 1.78
CA LEU A 470 -41.47 -11.52 2.44
C LEU A 470 -42.93 -11.99 2.62
N ASN A 471 -43.20 -13.26 2.29
CA ASN A 471 -44.47 -13.91 2.61
C ASN A 471 -44.51 -14.31 4.10
N ILE A 472 -45.11 -13.49 4.95
CA ILE A 472 -45.22 -13.68 6.40
C ILE A 472 -46.63 -14.15 6.77
N ASN A 473 -46.73 -15.27 7.52
CA ASN A 473 -48.00 -15.83 8.01
C ASN A 473 -47.80 -16.31 9.46
N ASP A 474 -48.75 -16.01 10.35
CA ASP A 474 -48.74 -16.39 11.79
C ASP A 474 -47.45 -16.07 12.58
N GLY A 475 -46.63 -15.14 12.08
CA GLY A 475 -45.36 -14.71 12.67
C GLY A 475 -44.11 -15.34 12.05
N GLU A 476 -44.26 -16.34 11.18
CA GLU A 476 -43.17 -16.98 10.43
C GLU A 476 -43.14 -16.46 8.98
N PHE A 477 -41.94 -16.33 8.40
CA PHE A 477 -41.77 -15.95 6.99
C PHE A 477 -41.35 -17.16 6.15
N THR A 478 -41.79 -17.21 4.89
CA THR A 478 -41.30 -18.23 3.93
C THR A 478 -39.90 -17.85 3.44
N PRO A 479 -38.83 -18.64 3.69
CA PRO A 479 -37.49 -18.32 3.21
C PRO A 479 -37.34 -18.57 1.71
N GLY A 480 -36.39 -17.87 1.08
CA GLY A 480 -36.10 -17.99 -0.34
C GLY A 480 -36.32 -16.70 -1.12
N ILE A 481 -35.70 -15.60 -0.67
CA ILE A 481 -35.67 -14.33 -1.42
C ILE A 481 -35.12 -14.51 -2.85
N LYS A 482 -35.54 -13.63 -3.78
CA LYS A 482 -35.02 -13.62 -5.16
C LYS A 482 -33.48 -13.55 -5.13
N SER A 483 -32.81 -14.53 -5.74
CA SER A 483 -31.35 -14.45 -5.91
C SER A 483 -31.01 -13.49 -7.06
N PRO A 484 -30.06 -12.55 -6.90
CA PRO A 484 -29.65 -11.66 -7.98
C PRO A 484 -28.94 -12.45 -9.09
N ASN A 485 -29.15 -12.05 -10.34
CA ASN A 485 -28.59 -12.66 -11.55
C ASN A 485 -27.09 -12.37 -11.69
N CYS A 486 -26.29 -13.01 -10.84
CA CYS A 486 -24.83 -12.98 -10.87
C CYS A 486 -24.27 -14.35 -10.45
N ARG A 487 -23.01 -14.64 -10.79
CA ARG A 487 -22.39 -15.93 -10.42
C ARG A 487 -22.11 -16.03 -8.92
N ARG A 488 -21.75 -14.92 -8.24
CA ARG A 488 -21.62 -14.84 -6.78
C ARG A 488 -22.14 -13.50 -6.23
N TYR A 489 -23.10 -13.58 -5.32
CA TYR A 489 -23.50 -12.46 -4.44
C TYR A 489 -22.84 -12.60 -3.07
N PHE A 490 -22.19 -11.52 -2.63
CA PHE A 490 -21.57 -11.33 -1.31
C PHE A 490 -22.20 -10.11 -0.62
N ASN A 491 -22.56 -10.26 0.66
CA ASN A 491 -23.05 -9.21 1.54
C ASN A 491 -22.00 -8.90 2.61
N VAL A 492 -21.50 -7.67 2.67
CA VAL A 492 -20.41 -7.26 3.57
C VAL A 492 -20.89 -6.16 4.50
N TYR A 493 -20.79 -6.35 5.81
CA TYR A 493 -21.27 -5.36 6.79
C TYR A 493 -20.39 -5.23 8.04
N HIS A 494 -20.52 -4.12 8.75
CA HIS A 494 -19.87 -3.86 10.03
C HIS A 494 -20.81 -4.18 11.22
N PRO A 495 -20.36 -4.79 12.32
CA PRO A 495 -21.23 -5.25 13.42
C PRO A 495 -22.09 -4.20 14.14
N ILE A 496 -21.81 -2.90 13.92
CA ILE A 496 -22.53 -1.77 14.52
C ILE A 496 -23.07 -0.78 13.47
N ASP A 497 -23.08 -1.19 12.19
CA ASP A 497 -23.72 -0.43 11.13
C ASP A 497 -25.25 -0.50 11.32
N PRO A 498 -25.94 0.64 11.54
CA PRO A 498 -27.38 0.63 11.83
C PRO A 498 -28.24 0.39 10.58
N ILE A 499 -27.65 0.38 9.38
CA ILE A 499 -28.32 0.27 8.08
C ILE A 499 -28.03 -1.08 7.40
N ALA A 500 -26.95 -1.78 7.77
CA ALA A 500 -26.52 -3.00 7.10
C ALA A 500 -27.02 -4.29 7.79
N TYR A 501 -27.66 -5.18 7.03
CA TYR A 501 -28.33 -6.38 7.57
C TYR A 501 -27.95 -7.67 6.84
N ARG A 502 -28.08 -8.79 7.55
CA ARG A 502 -27.85 -10.14 7.04
C ARG A 502 -28.86 -10.56 5.98
N ILE A 503 -28.42 -11.39 5.03
CA ILE A 503 -29.26 -11.97 3.98
C ILE A 503 -29.38 -13.50 4.05
N GLU A 504 -28.40 -14.22 4.64
CA GLU A 504 -28.46 -15.68 4.68
C GLU A 504 -29.71 -16.23 5.38
N PRO A 505 -30.19 -15.67 6.51
CA PRO A 505 -31.42 -16.13 7.15
C PRO A 505 -32.65 -15.99 6.24
N LEU A 506 -32.68 -14.96 5.37
CA LEU A 506 -33.78 -14.73 4.43
C LEU A 506 -33.75 -15.69 3.23
N ILE A 507 -32.57 -16.19 2.88
CA ILE A 507 -32.40 -17.26 1.87
C ILE A 507 -32.74 -18.63 2.51
N LYS A 508 -32.28 -18.89 3.74
CA LYS A 508 -32.57 -20.10 4.53
C LYS A 508 -32.58 -19.79 6.03
N GLN A 509 -33.72 -20.03 6.69
CA GLN A 509 -33.91 -19.77 8.12
C GLN A 509 -32.89 -20.50 9.02
N GLU A 510 -32.42 -21.70 8.63
CA GLU A 510 -31.33 -22.45 9.31
C GLU A 510 -30.04 -21.64 9.54
N MET A 511 -29.81 -20.57 8.76
CA MET A 511 -28.59 -19.77 8.82
C MET A 511 -28.60 -18.68 9.91
N HIS A 512 -29.73 -18.47 10.60
CA HIS A 512 -29.78 -17.49 11.70
C HIS A 512 -28.84 -17.89 12.86
N ASP A 513 -28.80 -19.18 13.23
CA ASP A 513 -27.88 -19.80 14.20
C ASP A 513 -26.42 -19.92 13.70
N LYS A 514 -26.07 -19.37 12.54
CA LYS A 514 -24.71 -19.42 11.97
C LYS A 514 -24.13 -18.04 11.90
N ASP A 515 -22.96 -17.86 12.53
CA ASP A 515 -22.21 -16.62 12.44
C ASP A 515 -21.81 -16.29 10.99
N PRO A 516 -21.82 -15.00 10.59
CA PRO A 516 -21.24 -14.54 9.33
C PRO A 516 -19.74 -14.88 9.25
N VAL A 517 -19.19 -14.95 8.04
CA VAL A 517 -17.75 -15.15 7.88
C VAL A 517 -17.02 -13.85 8.21
N GLN A 518 -16.20 -13.84 9.26
CA GLN A 518 -15.37 -12.67 9.55
C GLN A 518 -14.32 -12.48 8.44
N LEU A 519 -14.16 -11.24 7.95
CA LEU A 519 -13.10 -10.92 6.99
C LEU A 519 -11.71 -11.18 7.58
N MET A 520 -10.77 -11.57 6.71
CA MET A 520 -9.35 -11.65 7.04
C MET A 520 -8.81 -10.25 7.30
N GLN A 521 -8.07 -10.09 8.40
CA GLN A 521 -7.42 -8.82 8.74
C GLN A 521 -6.16 -8.65 7.90
N PHE A 522 -6.13 -7.65 7.00
CA PHE A 522 -5.02 -7.43 6.06
C PHE A 522 -3.67 -7.32 6.77
N SER A 523 -3.59 -6.55 7.86
CA SER A 523 -2.33 -6.36 8.60
C SER A 523 -1.79 -7.64 9.27
N ALA A 524 -2.58 -8.71 9.38
CA ALA A 524 -2.14 -10.02 9.85
C ALA A 524 -1.74 -10.99 8.72
N VAL A 525 -2.09 -10.70 7.47
CA VAL A 525 -1.88 -11.60 6.31
C VAL A 525 -1.09 -10.96 5.15
N LYS A 526 -0.82 -9.65 5.19
CA LYS A 526 -0.06 -8.87 4.20
C LYS A 526 1.30 -9.44 3.75
N ASP A 527 1.94 -10.24 4.60
CA ASP A 527 3.25 -10.85 4.36
C ASP A 527 3.13 -12.31 3.85
N GLN A 528 1.90 -12.81 3.61
CA GLN A 528 1.61 -14.14 3.09
C GLN A 528 1.53 -14.15 1.55
N THR A 529 1.82 -15.31 0.94
CA THR A 529 1.61 -15.52 -0.50
C THR A 529 0.13 -15.73 -0.83
N PHE A 530 -0.28 -15.46 -2.07
CA PHE A 530 -1.66 -15.68 -2.53
C PHE A 530 -2.14 -17.14 -2.34
N GLY A 531 -1.24 -18.13 -2.39
CA GLY A 531 -1.58 -19.52 -2.08
C GLY A 531 -1.99 -19.72 -0.62
N GLN A 532 -1.23 -19.15 0.32
CA GLN A 532 -1.53 -19.21 1.75
C GLN A 532 -2.80 -18.42 2.11
N LEU A 533 -3.02 -17.27 1.45
CA LEU A 533 -4.27 -16.52 1.57
C LEU A 533 -5.47 -17.37 1.12
N GLN A 534 -5.33 -18.14 0.04
CA GLN A 534 -6.38 -19.03 -0.48
C GLN A 534 -6.62 -20.23 0.45
N GLU A 535 -5.58 -20.87 1.00
CA GLU A 535 -5.70 -21.94 1.99
C GLU A 535 -6.44 -21.45 3.26
N HIS A 536 -6.10 -20.25 3.76
CA HIS A 536 -6.77 -19.65 4.90
C HIS A 536 -8.24 -19.31 4.57
N TRP A 537 -8.50 -18.80 3.36
CA TRP A 537 -9.84 -18.48 2.88
C TRP A 537 -10.77 -19.69 2.79
N GLU A 538 -10.29 -20.83 2.27
CA GLU A 538 -11.06 -22.07 2.22
C GLU A 538 -11.33 -22.64 3.62
N GLY A 539 -10.40 -22.47 4.57
CA GLY A 539 -10.62 -22.77 5.98
C GLY A 539 -11.75 -21.95 6.62
N LEU A 540 -11.92 -20.69 6.19
CA LEU A 540 -13.00 -19.80 6.67
C LEU A 540 -14.34 -19.98 5.95
N THR A 541 -14.34 -20.49 4.71
CA THR A 541 -15.53 -20.46 3.81
C THR A 541 -16.04 -21.83 3.37
N GLY A 542 -15.63 -22.91 4.05
CA GLY A 542 -16.07 -24.27 3.77
C GLY A 542 -17.61 -24.43 3.72
N PRO A 543 -18.18 -25.38 2.94
CA PRO A 543 -19.62 -25.46 2.68
C PRO A 543 -20.49 -25.69 3.93
N VAL A 544 -21.55 -24.89 4.08
CA VAL A 544 -22.46 -24.88 5.24
C VAL A 544 -23.91 -25.04 4.78
N HIS A 545 -24.69 -25.91 5.45
CA HIS A 545 -26.15 -26.12 5.27
C HIS A 545 -26.65 -26.10 3.81
N GLY A 546 -25.91 -26.74 2.91
CA GLY A 546 -26.26 -26.85 1.49
C GLY A 546 -26.21 -25.52 0.70
N PHE A 547 -25.45 -24.53 1.16
CA PHE A 547 -24.90 -23.49 0.27
C PHE A 547 -23.57 -23.97 -0.33
N GLN A 548 -23.24 -23.49 -1.53
CA GLN A 548 -21.97 -23.80 -2.20
C GLN A 548 -20.83 -22.90 -1.70
N TYR A 549 -21.15 -21.70 -1.24
CA TYR A 549 -20.26 -20.72 -0.61
C TYR A 549 -21.11 -19.85 0.34
N ARG A 550 -20.48 -19.08 1.25
CA ARG A 550 -21.20 -18.21 2.21
C ARG A 550 -21.61 -16.88 1.56
N HIS A 551 -22.68 -16.26 2.04
CA HIS A 551 -23.15 -14.95 1.54
C HIS A 551 -22.92 -13.80 2.52
N ASP A 552 -23.05 -14.04 3.83
CA ASP A 552 -22.87 -12.98 4.85
C ASP A 552 -21.42 -12.93 5.35
N TYR A 553 -20.79 -11.76 5.20
CA TYR A 553 -19.42 -11.46 5.62
C TYR A 553 -19.40 -10.25 6.55
N VAL A 554 -18.58 -10.31 7.61
CA VAL A 554 -18.56 -9.29 8.66
C VAL A 554 -17.16 -8.72 8.90
N MET A 555 -17.08 -7.40 9.03
CA MET A 555 -15.87 -6.69 9.43
C MET A 555 -15.56 -6.86 10.92
N ARG A 556 -14.29 -6.71 11.31
CA ARG A 556 -13.87 -6.87 12.71
C ARG A 556 -14.06 -5.58 13.52
N ARG A 557 -15.03 -5.59 14.46
CA ARG A 557 -15.25 -4.52 15.45
C ARG A 557 -13.96 -4.17 16.20
N ARG A 558 -13.65 -2.89 16.34
CA ARG A 558 -12.42 -2.40 16.99
C ARG A 558 -12.62 -2.27 18.51
N LYS A 559 -11.55 -2.48 19.29
CA LYS A 559 -11.62 -2.42 20.78
C LYS A 559 -12.02 -1.04 21.37
N ARG A 560 -12.03 0.03 20.56
CA ARG A 560 -12.51 1.36 20.97
C ARG A 560 -14.03 1.55 20.79
N GLU A 561 -14.70 0.60 20.14
CA GLU A 561 -16.14 0.67 19.82
C GLU A 561 -17.00 -0.06 20.86
N GLN A 562 -16.50 -0.33 22.07
CA GLN A 562 -17.27 -0.95 23.16
C GLN A 562 -17.67 0.07 24.22
N GLY A 563 -18.95 0.09 24.63
CA GLY A 563 -19.49 1.00 25.65
C GLY A 563 -20.35 2.12 25.07
N MET A 564 -20.64 3.16 25.87
CA MET A 564 -21.55 4.27 25.50
C MET A 564 -21.20 5.02 24.20
N MET A 565 -19.97 4.88 23.70
CA MET A 565 -19.52 5.46 22.43
C MET A 565 -20.09 4.75 21.18
N GLU A 566 -20.76 3.59 21.34
CA GLU A 566 -21.31 2.78 20.24
C GLU A 566 -22.25 3.57 19.32
N VAL A 567 -23.13 4.42 19.87
CA VAL A 567 -24.05 5.25 19.08
C VAL A 567 -23.31 6.30 18.23
N ALA A 568 -22.21 6.86 18.76
CA ALA A 568 -21.38 7.82 18.02
C ALA A 568 -20.56 7.14 16.91
N PHE A 569 -20.11 5.90 17.12
CA PHE A 569 -19.41 5.12 16.10
C PHE A 569 -20.31 4.46 15.07
N ALA A 570 -21.61 4.24 15.36
CA ALA A 570 -22.54 3.58 14.45
C ALA A 570 -22.60 4.27 13.06
N ALA A 571 -22.79 5.60 13.04
CA ALA A 571 -22.80 6.38 11.79
C ALA A 571 -21.45 6.34 11.05
N ALA A 572 -20.34 6.48 11.77
CA ALA A 572 -18.99 6.40 11.19
C ALA A 572 -18.64 4.99 10.66
N SER A 573 -19.28 3.94 11.18
CA SER A 573 -19.07 2.58 10.69
C SER A 573 -19.70 2.36 9.31
N HIS A 574 -20.81 3.04 8.99
CA HIS A 574 -21.49 2.91 7.71
C HIS A 574 -20.68 3.45 6.51
N SER A 575 -19.78 4.41 6.72
CA SER A 575 -18.84 4.90 5.70
C SER A 575 -17.46 4.22 5.75
N SER A 576 -17.18 3.42 6.79
CA SER A 576 -15.84 2.85 7.04
C SER A 576 -15.34 1.88 5.97
N TYR A 577 -16.23 1.28 5.18
CA TYR A 577 -15.92 0.32 4.12
C TYR A 577 -14.95 0.89 3.06
N TRP A 578 -15.13 2.16 2.67
CA TRP A 578 -14.29 2.85 1.69
C TRP A 578 -12.83 2.96 2.13
N MET A 579 -12.58 2.94 3.44
CA MET A 579 -11.25 3.08 4.06
C MET A 579 -10.71 1.73 4.60
N SER A 580 -11.31 0.60 4.20
CA SER A 580 -11.00 -0.71 4.77
C SER A 580 -10.10 -1.57 3.87
N GLU A 581 -8.84 -1.76 4.29
CA GLU A 581 -7.92 -2.73 3.70
C GLU A 581 -8.50 -4.15 3.69
N ASP A 582 -9.26 -4.54 4.72
CA ASP A 582 -9.88 -5.87 4.84
C ASP A 582 -10.95 -6.12 3.76
N VAL A 583 -11.77 -5.09 3.45
CA VAL A 583 -12.79 -5.14 2.38
C VAL A 583 -12.14 -5.18 1.00
N VAL A 584 -11.08 -4.39 0.80
CA VAL A 584 -10.29 -4.39 -0.44
C VAL A 584 -9.61 -5.74 -0.67
N LEU A 585 -8.95 -6.29 0.34
CA LEU A 585 -8.32 -7.62 0.32
C LEU A 585 -9.31 -8.71 -0.11
N PHE A 586 -10.45 -8.78 0.59
CA PHE A 586 -11.52 -9.72 0.28
C PHE A 586 -11.97 -9.59 -1.18
N THR A 587 -12.24 -8.36 -1.63
CA THR A 587 -12.73 -8.10 -2.98
C THR A 587 -11.71 -8.52 -4.03
N ILE A 588 -10.44 -8.13 -3.90
CA ILE A 588 -9.36 -8.54 -4.83
C ILE A 588 -9.27 -10.07 -4.92
N MET A 589 -9.34 -10.79 -3.78
CA MET A 589 -9.29 -12.26 -3.79
C MET A 589 -10.45 -12.88 -4.59
N GLN A 590 -11.67 -12.34 -4.50
CA GLN A 590 -12.79 -12.83 -5.30
C GLN A 590 -12.62 -12.53 -6.81
N LEU A 591 -12.04 -11.37 -7.17
CA LEU A 591 -11.69 -11.05 -8.58
C LEU A 591 -10.61 -12.01 -9.13
N CYS A 592 -9.71 -12.52 -8.29
CA CYS A 592 -8.63 -13.43 -8.68
C CYS A 592 -9.08 -14.88 -8.99
N GLN A 593 -10.37 -15.15 -9.18
CA GLN A 593 -10.91 -16.51 -9.38
C GLN A 593 -10.19 -17.36 -10.46
N PRO A 594 -9.71 -16.85 -11.61
CA PRO A 594 -8.97 -17.67 -12.57
C PRO A 594 -7.65 -18.27 -12.01
N VAL A 595 -7.06 -17.62 -11.00
CA VAL A 595 -5.90 -18.14 -10.26
C VAL A 595 -6.34 -19.17 -9.22
N VAL A 596 -7.44 -18.90 -8.51
CA VAL A 596 -8.06 -19.83 -7.55
C VAL A 596 -8.44 -21.16 -8.23
N ASP A 597 -9.10 -21.11 -9.39
CA ASP A 597 -9.47 -22.27 -10.22
C ASP A 597 -8.24 -23.09 -10.70
N THR A 598 -7.03 -22.51 -10.61
CA THR A 598 -5.76 -23.19 -10.86
C THR A 598 -5.21 -23.82 -9.57
N LEU A 599 -5.21 -23.10 -8.45
CA LEU A 599 -4.76 -23.60 -7.13
C LEU A 599 -5.63 -24.77 -6.64
N HIS A 600 -6.96 -24.68 -6.81
CA HIS A 600 -7.91 -25.74 -6.45
C HIS A 600 -7.54 -27.12 -7.03
N ARG A 601 -6.85 -27.19 -8.18
CA ARG A 601 -6.39 -28.46 -8.76
C ARG A 601 -5.29 -29.10 -7.93
N TYR A 602 -4.31 -28.29 -7.49
CA TYR A 602 -3.21 -28.74 -6.63
C TYR A 602 -3.74 -29.17 -5.27
N MET A 603 -4.65 -28.39 -4.70
CA MET A 603 -5.29 -28.67 -3.40
C MET A 603 -6.14 -29.95 -3.46
N SER A 604 -6.91 -30.15 -4.54
CA SER A 604 -7.68 -31.38 -4.77
C SER A 604 -6.79 -32.62 -4.93
N ALA A 605 -5.66 -32.48 -5.63
CA ALA A 605 -4.66 -33.53 -5.79
C ALA A 605 -3.74 -33.72 -4.56
N ARG A 606 -3.83 -32.83 -3.56
CA ARG A 606 -3.02 -32.81 -2.33
C ARG A 606 -1.51 -32.70 -2.57
N VAL A 607 -1.13 -32.00 -3.65
CA VAL A 607 0.26 -31.64 -3.94
C VAL A 607 0.58 -30.24 -3.38
N PRO A 608 1.84 -29.93 -3.04
CA PRO A 608 2.22 -28.61 -2.55
C PRO A 608 1.85 -27.50 -3.54
N LEU A 609 1.36 -26.36 -3.03
CA LEU A 609 0.96 -25.25 -3.87
C LEU A 609 2.13 -24.73 -4.74
N PRO A 610 1.87 -24.34 -6.00
CA PRO A 610 2.89 -23.87 -6.90
C PRO A 610 3.29 -22.43 -6.56
N LYS A 611 4.57 -22.09 -6.73
CA LYS A 611 4.98 -20.69 -6.72
C LYS A 611 4.34 -19.96 -7.91
N LEU A 612 3.47 -19.00 -7.61
CA LEU A 612 2.89 -18.11 -8.62
C LEU A 612 3.90 -17.03 -9.00
N MET A 613 3.96 -16.69 -10.28
CA MET A 613 4.76 -15.58 -10.82
C MET A 613 4.03 -14.93 -11.99
N ARG A 614 4.08 -13.60 -12.15
CA ARG A 614 3.65 -12.95 -13.41
C ARG A 614 4.52 -13.45 -14.58
N SER A 615 3.93 -13.68 -15.75
CA SER A 615 4.65 -14.10 -16.96
C SER A 615 5.44 -12.94 -17.62
N ILE A 616 6.43 -12.39 -16.92
CA ILE A 616 7.30 -11.34 -17.47
C ILE A 616 8.49 -11.91 -18.24
N VAL A 617 8.91 -11.20 -19.28
CA VAL A 617 10.20 -11.40 -19.95
C VAL A 617 11.14 -10.29 -19.47
N GLU A 618 12.32 -10.66 -18.98
CA GLU A 618 13.30 -9.71 -18.46
C GLU A 618 13.92 -8.87 -19.59
N LEU A 619 14.18 -7.59 -19.31
CA LEU A 619 14.95 -6.71 -20.18
C LEU A 619 16.43 -7.13 -20.24
N THR A 620 16.78 -8.00 -21.19
CA THR A 620 18.16 -8.46 -21.37
C THR A 620 19.05 -7.43 -22.09
N PRO A 621 20.38 -7.45 -21.89
CA PRO A 621 21.39 -6.77 -22.70
C PRO A 621 21.40 -7.10 -24.21
N ARG A 622 20.70 -8.18 -24.63
CA ARG A 622 20.45 -8.52 -26.05
C ARG A 622 19.17 -7.86 -26.59
N THR A 623 18.33 -7.29 -25.72
CA THR A 623 17.08 -6.64 -26.10
C THR A 623 17.36 -5.33 -26.83
N LYS A 624 17.05 -5.29 -28.12
CA LYS A 624 17.16 -4.07 -28.92
C LYS A 624 16.02 -3.13 -28.55
N VAL A 625 16.26 -2.27 -27.56
CA VAL A 625 15.38 -1.13 -27.25
C VAL A 625 15.28 -0.24 -28.51
N LEU A 626 14.04 0.01 -28.94
CA LEU A 626 13.70 0.83 -30.11
C LEU A 626 13.46 2.29 -29.72
N LEU A 627 12.91 2.52 -28.52
CA LEU A 627 12.68 3.84 -27.93
C LEU A 627 12.77 3.77 -26.40
N SER A 628 13.21 4.88 -25.79
CA SER A 628 13.27 5.11 -24.35
C SER A 628 12.85 6.55 -24.07
N ALA A 629 11.66 6.77 -23.52
CA ALA A 629 11.10 8.11 -23.29
C ALA A 629 10.23 8.14 -22.01
N THR A 630 9.97 9.33 -21.47
CA THR A 630 8.90 9.49 -20.46
C THR A 630 7.55 9.68 -21.13
N ALA A 631 6.50 9.17 -20.47
CA ALA A 631 5.11 9.40 -20.84
C ALA A 631 4.22 9.46 -19.59
N LEU A 632 3.09 10.15 -19.69
CA LEU A 632 2.03 10.13 -18.68
C LEU A 632 1.14 8.91 -18.93
N VAL A 633 1.33 7.84 -18.16
CA VAL A 633 0.63 6.56 -18.30
C VAL A 633 -0.60 6.55 -17.38
N ARG A 634 -1.77 6.19 -17.90
CA ARG A 634 -3.02 6.13 -17.11
C ARG A 634 -3.11 4.84 -16.29
N ASP A 635 -3.30 5.01 -15.00
CA ASP A 635 -3.65 3.94 -14.06
C ASP A 635 -5.15 3.63 -14.16
N ARG A 636 -5.51 2.38 -14.46
CA ARG A 636 -6.90 1.96 -14.71
C ARG A 636 -7.70 1.59 -13.46
N CYS A 637 -7.05 1.50 -12.30
CA CYS A 637 -7.70 1.27 -11.01
C CYS A 637 -8.16 2.58 -10.36
N THR A 638 -7.36 3.64 -10.51
CA THR A 638 -7.64 4.98 -9.97
C THR A 638 -8.24 5.92 -11.01
N GLY A 639 -7.81 5.82 -12.28
CA GLY A 639 -8.10 6.77 -13.36
C GLY A 639 -7.00 7.84 -13.55
N LEU A 640 -6.05 7.95 -12.63
CA LEU A 640 -5.01 8.98 -12.62
C LEU A 640 -3.90 8.72 -13.65
N SER A 641 -3.32 9.78 -14.21
CA SER A 641 -2.10 9.68 -15.02
C SER A 641 -0.85 9.81 -14.16
N ARG A 642 0.21 9.06 -14.49
CA ARG A 642 1.50 9.05 -13.77
C ARG A 642 2.66 9.11 -14.74
N GLU A 643 3.64 9.97 -14.48
CA GLU A 643 4.87 10.00 -15.28
C GLU A 643 5.68 8.72 -15.04
N GLN A 644 5.94 7.98 -16.11
CA GLN A 644 6.73 6.75 -16.10
C GLN A 644 7.72 6.76 -17.26
N ILE A 645 8.83 6.03 -17.10
CA ILE A 645 9.80 5.80 -18.17
C ILE A 645 9.36 4.55 -18.91
N VAL A 646 9.07 4.69 -20.20
CA VAL A 646 8.64 3.61 -21.08
C VAL A 646 9.79 3.21 -22.00
N LEU A 647 10.10 1.91 -22.01
CA LEU A 647 11.02 1.31 -22.97
C LEU A 647 10.22 0.46 -23.96
N ILE A 648 10.52 0.60 -25.25
CA ILE A 648 9.90 -0.18 -26.33
C ILE A 648 10.93 -1.19 -26.87
N ASP A 649 10.55 -2.46 -26.99
CA ASP A 649 11.25 -3.45 -27.84
C ASP A 649 10.33 -3.94 -28.97
N LYS A 650 10.79 -4.91 -29.77
CA LYS A 650 10.06 -5.44 -30.93
C LYS A 650 8.77 -6.23 -30.61
N ASP A 651 8.58 -6.64 -29.36
CA ASP A 651 7.47 -7.48 -28.89
C ASP A 651 6.78 -6.93 -27.62
N ARG A 652 7.32 -5.91 -26.94
CA ARG A 652 6.86 -5.42 -25.62
C ARG A 652 7.10 -3.93 -25.37
N LEU A 653 6.29 -3.38 -24.48
CA LEU A 653 6.51 -2.15 -23.72
C LEU A 653 6.88 -2.53 -22.28
N TYR A 654 7.77 -1.75 -21.65
CA TYR A 654 8.14 -1.89 -20.24
C TYR A 654 7.96 -0.56 -19.51
N PHE A 655 7.41 -0.61 -18.30
CA PHE A 655 7.04 0.54 -17.49
C PHE A 655 7.92 0.58 -16.24
N LEU A 656 8.76 1.61 -16.16
CA LEU A 656 9.80 1.77 -15.16
C LEU A 656 9.62 3.05 -14.35
N SER A 657 9.83 2.95 -13.04
CA SER A 657 9.89 4.11 -12.16
C SER A 657 11.18 4.91 -12.35
N ARG A 658 12.34 4.24 -12.53
CA ARG A 658 13.63 4.90 -12.79
C ARG A 658 14.49 4.11 -13.79
N LEU A 659 15.11 4.81 -14.74
CA LEU A 659 16.02 4.19 -15.74
C LEU A 659 17.21 3.46 -15.07
N SER A 660 17.66 3.96 -13.93
CA SER A 660 18.77 3.41 -13.14
C SER A 660 18.48 2.06 -12.46
N GLU A 661 17.24 1.57 -12.50
CA GLU A 661 16.91 0.23 -12.02
C GLU A 661 17.38 -0.83 -13.03
N VAL A 662 17.08 -0.66 -14.32
CA VAL A 662 17.37 -1.67 -15.35
C VAL A 662 18.68 -1.41 -16.10
N ALA A 663 19.11 -0.15 -16.26
CA ALA A 663 20.28 0.20 -17.09
C ALA A 663 21.62 0.05 -16.35
N CYS A 664 22.39 -1.00 -16.68
CA CYS A 664 23.74 -1.21 -16.15
C CYS A 664 24.79 -0.32 -16.84
N ARG A 665 25.33 0.69 -16.15
CA ARG A 665 26.44 1.51 -16.65
C ARG A 665 27.74 0.70 -16.71
N ARG A 666 28.16 0.31 -17.91
CA ARG A 666 29.44 -0.38 -18.17
C ARG A 666 30.60 0.60 -18.04
N LYS A 667 31.57 0.33 -17.17
CA LYS A 667 32.77 1.16 -16.99
C LYS A 667 33.82 0.90 -18.05
N TRP A 668 34.09 -0.38 -18.31
CA TRP A 668 35.07 -0.85 -19.28
C TRP A 668 34.77 -2.28 -19.72
N ARG A 669 35.41 -2.71 -20.80
CA ARG A 669 35.39 -4.08 -21.33
C ARG A 669 36.77 -4.38 -21.91
N ILE A 670 37.44 -5.40 -21.42
CA ILE A 670 38.70 -5.89 -21.99
C ILE A 670 38.40 -7.07 -22.92
N LYS A 671 39.18 -7.24 -24.01
CA LYS A 671 39.17 -8.49 -24.78
C LYS A 671 40.15 -9.46 -24.13
N LEU A 672 39.74 -10.72 -24.02
CA LEU A 672 40.62 -11.78 -23.58
C LEU A 672 41.46 -12.24 -24.77
N THR A 673 42.78 -12.14 -24.61
CA THR A 673 43.80 -12.50 -25.60
C THR A 673 44.74 -13.54 -24.99
N PRO A 674 45.51 -14.30 -25.80
CA PRO A 674 46.56 -15.19 -25.28
C PRO A 674 47.62 -14.49 -24.41
N THR A 675 47.76 -13.17 -24.56
CA THR A 675 48.63 -12.29 -23.75
C THR A 675 48.00 -11.79 -22.45
N THR A 676 46.69 -11.97 -22.26
CA THR A 676 45.99 -11.61 -21.01
C THR A 676 46.32 -12.64 -19.92
N LYS A 677 46.50 -12.21 -18.67
CA LYS A 677 46.68 -13.13 -17.53
C LYS A 677 45.96 -12.63 -16.27
N ALA A 678 45.32 -13.54 -15.55
CA ALA A 678 44.82 -13.32 -14.19
C ALA A 678 45.73 -14.02 -13.17
N VAL A 679 46.31 -13.26 -12.25
CA VAL A 679 47.27 -13.74 -11.24
C VAL A 679 46.85 -13.30 -9.84
N TYR A 680 47.44 -13.90 -8.80
CA TYR A 680 47.20 -13.47 -7.42
C TYR A 680 47.73 -12.04 -7.18
N GLY A 681 47.01 -11.27 -6.37
CA GLY A 681 47.45 -9.97 -5.89
C GLY A 681 48.29 -10.07 -4.62
N ASP A 682 48.57 -8.92 -4.01
CA ASP A 682 49.52 -8.77 -2.89
C ASP A 682 48.96 -9.25 -1.53
N ASP A 683 47.74 -9.78 -1.53
CA ASP A 683 46.94 -10.21 -0.38
C ASP A 683 46.19 -11.49 -0.78
N SER A 684 45.99 -12.41 0.16
CA SER A 684 45.24 -13.66 0.01
C SER A 684 43.83 -13.49 -0.57
N PHE A 685 43.23 -12.30 -0.48
CA PHE A 685 41.91 -12.01 -1.06
C PHE A 685 41.97 -11.28 -2.43
N MET A 686 43.15 -10.92 -2.93
CA MET A 686 43.32 -10.10 -4.13
C MET A 686 43.71 -10.89 -5.39
N MET A 687 43.32 -10.35 -6.55
CA MET A 687 43.66 -10.82 -7.90
C MET A 687 44.02 -9.61 -8.78
N LYS A 688 44.99 -9.76 -9.67
CA LYS A 688 45.40 -8.76 -10.66
C LYS A 688 45.15 -9.30 -12.07
N ILE A 689 44.58 -8.48 -12.95
CA ILE A 689 44.39 -8.80 -14.37
C ILE A 689 45.24 -7.85 -15.21
N PHE A 690 46.04 -8.42 -16.11
CA PHE A 690 46.96 -7.73 -17.01
C PHE A 690 46.44 -7.83 -18.46
N PRO A 691 45.85 -6.77 -19.03
CA PRO A 691 45.30 -6.79 -20.39
C PRO A 691 46.38 -6.46 -21.45
N SER A 692 47.27 -7.44 -21.70
CA SER A 692 48.39 -7.42 -22.65
C SER A 692 49.57 -6.48 -22.29
N ASP A 693 50.78 -7.01 -22.45
CA ASP A 693 52.11 -6.35 -22.51
C ASP A 693 52.48 -5.32 -21.42
N ALA A 694 51.73 -5.26 -20.32
CA ALA A 694 52.28 -4.88 -19.03
C ALA A 694 53.13 -6.05 -18.48
N ALA A 695 54.45 -5.84 -18.38
CA ALA A 695 55.40 -6.89 -18.02
C ALA A 695 55.10 -7.51 -16.64
N VAL A 696 54.90 -8.84 -16.63
CA VAL A 696 54.72 -9.62 -15.39
C VAL A 696 56.08 -9.67 -14.65
N PRO A 697 56.16 -9.21 -13.39
CA PRO A 697 57.40 -9.34 -12.61
C PRO A 697 57.71 -10.81 -12.31
N ASP A 698 58.98 -11.20 -12.47
CA ASP A 698 59.43 -12.56 -12.18
C ASP A 698 59.23 -12.94 -10.69
N SER A 699 58.86 -14.20 -10.45
CA SER A 699 58.56 -14.73 -9.11
C SER A 699 59.83 -15.01 -8.30
N GLY A 700 60.54 -13.96 -7.89
CA GLY A 700 61.74 -14.06 -7.06
C GLY A 700 62.29 -12.79 -6.38
N ALA A 701 61.74 -11.60 -6.64
CA ALA A 701 62.25 -10.34 -6.06
C ALA A 701 61.52 -9.92 -4.76
N PRO A 702 62.23 -9.38 -3.74
CA PRO A 702 61.60 -8.84 -2.54
C PRO A 702 60.83 -7.54 -2.81
N PRO A 703 59.77 -7.22 -2.05
CA PRO A 703 58.86 -6.12 -2.37
C PRO A 703 59.47 -4.75 -2.09
N THR A 704 59.86 -4.03 -3.13
CA THR A 704 60.20 -2.60 -3.05
C THR A 704 58.94 -1.74 -3.05
N SER A 705 58.81 -0.87 -2.07
CA SER A 705 57.59 -0.08 -1.83
C SER A 705 57.46 1.09 -2.83
N ASN A 706 56.62 0.91 -3.86
CA ASN A 706 56.14 2.00 -4.71
C ASN A 706 54.67 1.75 -5.12
N ASN A 707 53.73 2.38 -4.42
CA ASN A 707 52.28 2.22 -4.63
C ASN A 707 51.74 3.02 -5.84
N ALA A 708 52.34 2.82 -7.01
CA ALA A 708 51.80 3.30 -8.28
C ALA A 708 51.06 2.16 -8.99
N ILE A 709 49.74 2.29 -9.19
CA ILE A 709 48.99 1.33 -10.02
C ILE A 709 49.44 1.49 -11.47
N GLN A 710 50.01 0.43 -12.07
CA GLN A 710 50.40 0.43 -13.47
C GLN A 710 49.19 0.70 -14.36
N PRO A 711 49.30 1.59 -15.38
CA PRO A 711 48.18 1.94 -16.24
C PRO A 711 47.66 0.70 -16.98
N GLY A 712 46.36 0.43 -16.83
CA GLY A 712 45.67 -0.72 -17.42
C GLY A 712 45.60 -1.98 -16.53
N VAL A 713 46.35 -2.06 -15.42
CA VAL A 713 46.27 -3.24 -14.52
C VAL A 713 45.06 -3.12 -13.60
N HIS A 714 44.08 -4.00 -13.78
CA HIS A 714 42.87 -4.03 -12.95
C HIS A 714 43.11 -4.91 -11.72
N ILE A 715 42.92 -4.35 -10.52
CA ILE A 715 43.12 -5.02 -9.24
C ILE A 715 41.77 -5.23 -8.57
N PHE A 716 41.48 -6.49 -8.19
CA PHE A 716 40.25 -6.89 -7.53
C PHE A 716 40.50 -7.52 -6.17
N LYS A 717 39.58 -7.31 -5.22
CA LYS A 717 39.50 -8.05 -3.96
C LYS A 717 38.18 -8.83 -3.88
N ALA A 718 38.28 -10.11 -3.56
CA ALA A 718 37.16 -11.03 -3.41
C ALA A 718 36.70 -11.12 -1.94
N PRO A 719 35.47 -11.58 -1.66
CA PRO A 719 35.00 -11.79 -0.29
C PRO A 719 35.69 -12.97 0.41
N SER A 720 36.24 -13.93 -0.33
CA SER A 720 36.90 -15.12 0.22
C SER A 720 37.96 -15.70 -0.73
N THR A 721 38.86 -16.52 -0.19
CA THR A 721 39.91 -17.21 -0.96
C THR A 721 39.36 -18.20 -2.02
N PRO A 722 38.29 -18.99 -1.77
CA PRO A 722 37.68 -19.82 -2.82
C PRO A 722 37.08 -18.98 -3.96
N VAL A 723 36.36 -17.89 -3.65
CA VAL A 723 35.76 -17.02 -4.67
C VAL A 723 36.85 -16.35 -5.52
N ARG A 724 37.96 -15.89 -4.90
CA ARG A 724 39.13 -15.40 -5.64
C ARG A 724 39.68 -16.45 -6.61
N ASN A 725 39.89 -17.69 -6.14
CA ASN A 725 40.41 -18.76 -6.98
C ASN A 725 39.46 -19.04 -8.15
N ALA A 726 38.18 -19.31 -7.86
CA ALA A 726 37.15 -19.60 -8.87
C ALA A 726 36.90 -18.48 -9.90
N TRP A 727 37.32 -17.24 -9.61
CA TRP A 727 37.40 -16.16 -10.62
C TRP A 727 38.69 -16.21 -11.44
N LYS A 728 39.85 -16.33 -10.79
CA LYS A 728 41.18 -16.42 -11.45
C LYS A 728 41.26 -17.61 -12.40
N ASP A 729 40.77 -18.77 -11.96
CA ASP A 729 40.80 -20.02 -12.71
C ASP A 729 39.85 -19.94 -13.93
N ALA A 730 38.60 -19.51 -13.75
CA ALA A 730 37.65 -19.32 -14.84
C ALA A 730 38.12 -18.32 -15.91
N ILE A 731 38.76 -17.21 -15.52
CA ILE A 731 39.33 -16.24 -16.46
C ILE A 731 40.47 -16.87 -17.27
N ASN A 732 41.41 -17.55 -16.61
CA ASN A 732 42.54 -18.18 -17.30
C ASN A 732 42.11 -19.36 -18.19
N GLU A 733 41.13 -20.18 -17.78
CA GLU A 733 40.53 -21.19 -18.65
C GLU A 733 39.89 -20.58 -19.90
N THR A 734 39.19 -19.45 -19.75
CA THR A 734 38.55 -18.76 -20.88
C THR A 734 39.61 -18.22 -21.84
N ILE A 735 40.73 -17.69 -21.32
CA ILE A 735 41.88 -17.26 -22.13
C ILE A 735 42.51 -18.45 -22.89
N VAL A 736 42.67 -19.62 -22.24
CA VAL A 736 43.18 -20.83 -22.90
C VAL A 736 42.25 -21.31 -24.01
N LYS A 737 40.93 -21.36 -23.76
CA LYS A 737 39.90 -21.71 -24.75
C LYS A 737 39.87 -20.71 -25.92
N ALA A 738 40.05 -19.43 -25.66
CA ALA A 738 40.20 -18.38 -26.67
C ALA A 738 41.56 -18.36 -27.40
N SER A 739 42.49 -19.25 -27.02
CA SER A 739 43.81 -19.42 -27.65
C SER A 739 43.92 -20.68 -28.52
N SER A 740 42.88 -21.51 -28.56
CA SER A 740 42.83 -22.74 -29.38
C SER A 740 41.90 -22.53 -30.59
N ASP A 741 42.45 -22.52 -31.81
CA ASP A 741 41.73 -22.31 -33.08
C ASP A 741 40.84 -23.50 -33.52
N LEU A 742 40.26 -24.26 -32.57
CA LEU A 742 39.29 -25.32 -32.80
C LEU A 742 37.90 -24.87 -32.36
N ALA A 743 37.27 -24.06 -33.20
CA ALA A 743 35.85 -23.75 -33.10
C ALA A 743 35.01 -24.89 -33.71
N GLU A 744 34.81 -25.97 -32.95
CA GLU A 744 33.84 -27.04 -33.27
C GLU A 744 32.54 -26.88 -32.46
N ASP A 745 31.49 -27.60 -32.91
CA ASP A 745 30.09 -27.28 -32.65
C ASP A 745 29.58 -27.41 -31.20
N CYS A 746 28.45 -26.74 -30.94
CA CYS A 746 27.76 -26.69 -29.65
C CYS A 746 27.31 -28.06 -29.12
N THR A 747 28.11 -28.67 -28.24
CA THR A 747 27.59 -29.61 -27.23
C THR A 747 26.83 -28.85 -26.13
N PRO A 748 25.70 -29.37 -25.60
CA PRO A 748 25.01 -28.76 -24.47
C PRO A 748 25.93 -28.64 -23.25
N ARG A 749 26.04 -27.44 -22.67
CA ARG A 749 26.82 -27.23 -21.44
C ARG A 749 26.02 -27.70 -20.24
N ASP A 750 26.58 -28.65 -19.49
CA ASP A 750 26.06 -29.01 -18.17
C ASP A 750 26.24 -27.84 -17.20
N THR A 751 25.13 -27.26 -16.76
CA THR A 751 25.08 -26.07 -15.90
C THR A 751 25.07 -26.42 -14.40
N ALA A 752 24.97 -27.70 -14.02
CA ALA A 752 24.66 -28.13 -12.66
C ALA A 752 25.68 -27.69 -11.58
N ASN A 753 26.92 -27.38 -11.96
CA ASN A 753 28.02 -27.06 -11.04
C ASN A 753 28.60 -25.64 -11.21
N LEU A 754 27.86 -24.71 -11.82
CA LEU A 754 28.39 -23.36 -12.13
C LEU A 754 27.53 -22.21 -11.54
N VAL A 755 28.20 -21.45 -10.65
CA VAL A 755 27.84 -20.13 -10.09
C VAL A 755 26.95 -20.10 -8.83
N ASP A 756 27.46 -19.45 -7.78
CA ASP A 756 26.67 -18.89 -6.67
C ASP A 756 25.74 -17.76 -7.20
N LEU A 757 24.56 -18.13 -7.70
CA LEU A 757 23.58 -17.17 -8.21
C LEU A 757 22.70 -16.61 -7.08
N PRO A 758 22.31 -15.32 -7.13
CA PRO A 758 21.16 -14.84 -6.38
C PRO A 758 19.92 -15.68 -6.74
N THR A 759 19.20 -16.15 -5.72
CA THR A 759 18.22 -17.23 -5.84
C THR A 759 17.18 -16.99 -6.93
N GLY A 760 17.13 -17.87 -7.94
CA GLY A 760 16.09 -17.89 -8.97
C GLY A 760 16.34 -17.08 -10.25
N LYS A 761 17.60 -16.76 -10.60
CA LYS A 761 17.96 -16.05 -11.86
C LYS A 761 18.77 -16.94 -12.82
N ASN A 762 18.72 -16.67 -14.13
CA ASN A 762 19.36 -17.48 -15.17
C ASN A 762 20.61 -16.79 -15.79
N ILE A 763 21.54 -17.59 -16.30
CA ILE A 763 22.88 -17.22 -16.81
C ILE A 763 22.83 -16.50 -18.17
N ASP A 764 21.76 -16.70 -18.95
CA ASP A 764 21.59 -16.17 -20.32
C ASP A 764 21.73 -14.65 -20.45
N TYR A 765 21.49 -13.90 -19.37
CA TYR A 765 21.44 -12.44 -19.34
C TYR A 765 22.66 -11.74 -19.99
N PHE A 766 23.85 -12.33 -19.92
CA PHE A 766 25.05 -11.81 -20.59
C PHE A 766 25.79 -12.82 -21.49
N ASN A 767 25.27 -14.04 -21.68
CA ASN A 767 26.08 -15.17 -22.20
C ASN A 767 27.34 -15.38 -21.34
N ALA A 768 27.17 -15.36 -20.01
CA ALA A 768 28.27 -15.29 -19.07
C ALA A 768 28.82 -16.69 -18.74
N VAL A 769 30.15 -16.86 -18.88
CA VAL A 769 30.89 -17.99 -18.31
C VAL A 769 30.95 -17.85 -16.78
N LYS A 770 31.03 -16.61 -16.27
CA LYS A 770 30.92 -16.29 -14.83
C LYS A 770 30.44 -14.86 -14.62
N ALA A 771 29.61 -14.63 -13.62
CA ALA A 771 29.21 -13.28 -13.18
C ALA A 771 29.22 -13.19 -11.64
N GLY A 772 29.30 -11.96 -11.10
CA GLY A 772 29.35 -11.75 -9.65
C GLY A 772 29.96 -10.41 -9.24
N PHE A 773 29.89 -10.10 -7.94
CA PHE A 773 30.51 -8.91 -7.36
C PHE A 773 31.97 -9.14 -6.94
N LEU A 774 32.86 -8.22 -7.29
CA LEU A 774 34.21 -8.08 -6.72
C LEU A 774 34.50 -6.60 -6.44
N LYS A 775 35.44 -6.31 -5.53
CA LYS A 775 35.87 -4.94 -5.23
C LYS A 775 37.01 -4.51 -6.14
N GLU A 776 36.77 -3.55 -7.03
CA GLU A 776 37.76 -2.90 -7.88
C GLU A 776 38.56 -1.84 -7.09
N LYS A 777 39.88 -1.85 -7.23
CA LYS A 777 40.75 -0.77 -6.70
C LYS A 777 40.78 0.40 -7.69
N THR A 778 40.47 1.60 -7.22
CA THR A 778 40.51 2.85 -8.02
C THR A 778 41.43 3.90 -7.39
N ALA A 779 42.37 4.39 -8.19
CA ALA A 779 43.29 5.48 -7.82
C ALA A 779 42.57 6.84 -7.89
N ASN A 780 42.03 7.30 -6.75
CA ASN A 780 41.34 8.57 -6.63
C ASN A 780 42.17 9.56 -5.80
N GLY A 781 43.24 10.09 -6.39
CA GLY A 781 44.13 11.05 -5.74
C GLY A 781 44.96 10.44 -4.61
N TRP A 782 45.02 11.11 -3.46
CA TRP A 782 45.88 10.74 -2.33
C TRP A 782 45.41 9.50 -1.53
N TYR A 783 44.24 8.93 -1.85
CA TYR A 783 43.69 7.78 -1.14
C TYR A 783 43.30 6.65 -2.10
N ASP A 784 43.78 5.44 -1.78
CA ASP A 784 43.32 4.21 -2.40
C ASP A 784 41.86 3.94 -2.02
N SER A 785 41.00 3.76 -3.03
CA SER A 785 39.58 3.49 -2.83
C SER A 785 39.19 2.12 -3.41
N TRP A 786 38.39 1.36 -2.66
CA TRP A 786 37.82 0.09 -3.10
C TRP A 786 36.33 0.26 -3.36
N ASN A 787 35.90 -0.09 -4.57
CA ASN A 787 34.51 0.03 -5.00
C ASN A 787 33.95 -1.34 -5.39
N ASP A 788 32.76 -1.69 -4.91
CA ASP A 788 32.04 -2.85 -5.43
C ASP A 788 31.70 -2.67 -6.92
N ARG A 789 31.87 -3.74 -7.70
CA ARG A 789 31.58 -3.80 -9.14
C ARG A 789 30.93 -5.11 -9.50
N TRP A 790 30.00 -5.06 -10.45
CA TRP A 790 29.47 -6.26 -11.09
C TRP A 790 30.35 -6.63 -12.29
N LEU A 791 31.00 -7.79 -12.21
CA LEU A 791 31.84 -8.33 -13.27
C LEU A 791 31.11 -9.43 -14.03
N VAL A 792 31.40 -9.49 -15.33
CA VAL A 792 30.78 -10.41 -16.28
C VAL A 792 31.85 -10.94 -17.23
N LEU A 793 32.26 -12.18 -17.01
CA LEU A 793 33.13 -12.95 -17.88
C LEU A 793 32.31 -13.59 -18.99
N GLN A 794 32.59 -13.21 -20.23
CA GLN A 794 32.09 -13.80 -21.48
C GLN A 794 33.23 -14.57 -22.16
N GLU A 795 32.91 -15.33 -23.19
CA GLU A 795 33.83 -16.27 -23.85
C GLU A 795 35.07 -15.60 -24.49
N ASP A 796 34.95 -14.33 -24.89
CA ASP A 796 36.00 -13.53 -25.53
C ASP A 796 36.33 -12.22 -24.79
N HIS A 797 35.61 -11.89 -23.71
CA HIS A 797 35.60 -10.57 -23.10
C HIS A 797 35.27 -10.59 -21.60
N LEU A 798 35.98 -9.79 -20.81
CA LEU A 798 35.58 -9.47 -19.43
C LEU A 798 35.02 -8.03 -19.38
N SER A 799 33.79 -7.88 -18.90
CA SER A 799 33.08 -6.60 -18.79
C SER A 799 32.86 -6.21 -17.33
N CYS A 800 32.97 -4.91 -17.03
CA CYS A 800 32.74 -4.35 -15.69
C CYS A 800 31.62 -3.31 -15.71
N TYR A 801 30.71 -3.42 -14.76
CA TYR A 801 29.55 -2.55 -14.59
C TYR A 801 29.55 -1.93 -13.19
N GLU A 802 29.02 -0.71 -13.07
CA GLU A 802 28.94 0.01 -11.79
C GLU A 802 28.04 -0.72 -10.78
N ASN A 803 26.97 -1.35 -11.26
CA ASN A 803 26.03 -2.19 -10.49
C ASN A 803 25.54 -3.36 -11.35
N SER A 804 24.95 -4.38 -10.71
CA SER A 804 24.06 -5.35 -11.38
C SER A 804 22.71 -4.68 -11.70
N PRO A 805 21.91 -5.23 -12.64
CA PRO A 805 20.57 -4.71 -12.90
C PRO A 805 19.61 -5.11 -11.78
N LYS A 806 18.69 -4.20 -11.44
CA LYS A 806 17.46 -4.53 -10.72
C LYS A 806 16.42 -4.93 -11.75
N LEU A 807 15.94 -6.16 -11.63
CA LEU A 807 14.92 -6.72 -12.53
C LEU A 807 13.54 -6.68 -11.84
N ASP A 808 13.40 -5.68 -10.97
CA ASP A 808 12.27 -5.44 -10.09
C ASP A 808 11.37 -4.38 -10.75
N PHE A 809 11.02 -4.60 -12.03
CA PHE A 809 10.20 -3.69 -12.84
C PHE A 809 8.71 -3.82 -12.46
N VAL A 810 7.95 -2.74 -12.61
CA VAL A 810 6.56 -2.68 -12.10
C VAL A 810 5.55 -3.17 -13.13
N GLY A 811 5.78 -2.91 -14.42
CA GLY A 811 4.84 -3.28 -15.49
C GLY A 811 5.50 -3.65 -16.82
N GLN A 812 4.81 -4.50 -17.57
CA GLN A 812 5.09 -4.82 -18.99
C GLN A 812 3.77 -4.92 -19.75
N PHE A 813 3.79 -4.64 -21.05
CA PHE A 813 2.62 -4.80 -21.93
C PHE A 813 3.06 -5.42 -23.27
N PRO A 814 2.38 -6.47 -23.77
CA PRO A 814 2.78 -7.14 -25.01
C PRO A 814 2.38 -6.33 -26.26
N LEU A 815 3.23 -6.33 -27.28
CA LEU A 815 2.99 -5.75 -28.62
C LEU A 815 2.72 -6.82 -29.71
N ARG A 816 2.55 -8.08 -29.32
CA ARG A 816 2.25 -9.18 -30.26
C ARG A 816 0.76 -9.20 -30.64
N LYS A 817 0.44 -8.86 -31.89
CA LYS A 817 -0.94 -8.75 -32.42
C LYS A 817 -1.76 -7.69 -31.66
N THR A 818 -1.25 -6.47 -31.58
CA THR A 818 -1.87 -5.37 -30.83
C THR A 818 -2.26 -4.20 -31.74
N LYS A 819 -3.29 -3.45 -31.35
CA LYS A 819 -3.74 -2.26 -32.05
C LYS A 819 -3.24 -1.01 -31.32
N ALA A 820 -2.59 -0.09 -32.01
CA ALA A 820 -2.21 1.22 -31.47
C ALA A 820 -3.09 2.30 -32.11
N PHE A 821 -3.90 2.95 -31.29
CA PHE A 821 -4.73 4.08 -31.66
C PHE A 821 -4.03 5.38 -31.22
N CYS A 822 -3.73 6.24 -32.17
CA CYS A 822 -2.88 7.41 -31.99
C CYS A 822 -3.68 8.67 -32.32
N TYR A 823 -3.97 9.48 -31.30
CA TYR A 823 -4.81 10.68 -31.38
C TYR A 823 -3.94 11.94 -31.41
N GLU A 824 -3.90 12.60 -32.57
CA GLU A 824 -2.95 13.70 -32.84
C GLU A 824 -3.17 14.91 -31.93
N ARG A 825 -4.43 15.28 -31.64
CA ARG A 825 -4.80 16.53 -30.94
C ARG A 825 -4.34 16.64 -29.49
N GLU A 826 -4.34 15.55 -28.73
CA GLU A 826 -3.97 15.50 -27.30
C GLU A 826 -2.71 14.64 -27.04
N TYR A 827 -1.96 14.32 -28.11
CA TYR A 827 -0.77 13.47 -28.09
C TYR A 827 -0.95 12.13 -27.36
N LEU A 828 -2.16 11.56 -27.44
CA LEU A 828 -2.56 10.34 -26.73
C LEU A 828 -2.31 9.12 -27.60
N ILE A 829 -1.61 8.12 -27.06
CA ILE A 829 -1.42 6.81 -27.68
C ILE A 829 -2.05 5.76 -26.78
N ARG A 830 -3.01 5.00 -27.33
CA ARG A 830 -3.67 3.87 -26.69
C ARG A 830 -3.22 2.59 -27.38
N VAL A 831 -2.64 1.65 -26.64
CA VAL A 831 -2.23 0.34 -27.16
C VAL A 831 -3.13 -0.73 -26.56
N VAL A 832 -3.82 -1.50 -27.41
CA VAL A 832 -4.78 -2.55 -27.02
C VAL A 832 -4.27 -3.92 -27.48
N ALA A 833 -4.20 -4.86 -26.54
CA ALA A 833 -3.77 -6.22 -26.78
C ALA A 833 -4.86 -7.08 -27.44
N ARG A 834 -4.46 -8.21 -28.03
CA ARG A 834 -5.37 -9.20 -28.66
C ARG A 834 -6.58 -9.63 -27.82
N ARG A 835 -6.46 -9.58 -26.48
CA ARG A 835 -7.51 -9.92 -25.50
C ARG A 835 -8.10 -8.65 -24.83
N GLY A 836 -8.20 -7.54 -25.55
CA GLY A 836 -8.76 -6.26 -25.08
C GLY A 836 -8.06 -5.56 -23.91
N ALA A 837 -7.05 -6.13 -23.26
CA ALA A 837 -6.26 -5.42 -22.25
C ALA A 837 -5.61 -4.17 -22.88
N ALA A 838 -5.75 -2.99 -22.28
CA ALA A 838 -5.20 -1.75 -22.82
C ALA A 838 -4.15 -1.08 -21.92
N CYS A 839 -3.34 -0.23 -22.53
CA CYS A 839 -2.47 0.75 -21.90
C CYS A 839 -2.65 2.09 -22.62
N GLU A 840 -2.74 3.18 -21.86
CA GLU A 840 -2.89 4.54 -22.40
C GLU A 840 -1.75 5.42 -21.91
N MET A 841 -1.20 6.23 -22.82
CA MET A 841 -0.09 7.11 -22.51
C MET A 841 -0.16 8.42 -23.31
N ARG A 842 0.01 9.55 -22.64
CA ARG A 842 0.19 10.87 -23.29
C ARG A 842 1.67 11.23 -23.34
N VAL A 843 2.10 11.84 -24.44
CA VAL A 843 3.47 12.31 -24.63
C VAL A 843 3.51 13.84 -24.74
N GLN A 844 4.67 14.45 -24.50
CA GLN A 844 4.75 15.88 -24.16
C GLN A 844 4.41 16.86 -25.29
N ASN A 845 4.60 16.48 -26.56
CA ASN A 845 4.41 17.35 -27.72
C ASN A 845 4.29 16.56 -29.04
N GLN A 846 3.90 17.26 -30.12
CA GLN A 846 3.74 16.70 -31.46
C GLN A 846 5.01 16.03 -32.02
N GLU A 847 6.20 16.56 -31.74
CA GLU A 847 7.47 15.99 -32.21
C GLU A 847 7.72 14.63 -31.56
N SER A 848 7.53 14.56 -30.23
CA SER A 848 7.57 13.31 -29.47
C SER A 848 6.52 12.33 -30.00
N PHE A 849 5.27 12.77 -30.17
CA PHE A 849 4.17 11.94 -30.69
C PHE A 849 4.51 11.34 -32.05
N ASN A 850 5.00 12.15 -32.99
CA ASN A 850 5.42 11.68 -34.30
C ASN A 850 6.54 10.63 -34.18
N HIS A 851 7.53 10.86 -33.33
CA HIS A 851 8.64 9.91 -33.12
C HIS A 851 8.18 8.59 -32.47
N TRP A 852 7.25 8.64 -31.53
CA TRP A 852 6.62 7.46 -30.92
C TRP A 852 5.84 6.65 -31.96
N VAL A 853 5.02 7.30 -32.80
CA VAL A 853 4.27 6.63 -33.88
C VAL A 853 5.21 6.05 -34.93
N GLU A 854 6.26 6.75 -35.33
CA GLU A 854 7.32 6.22 -36.22
C GLU A 854 8.00 4.96 -35.65
N VAL A 855 8.12 4.82 -34.33
CA VAL A 855 8.70 3.64 -33.70
C VAL A 855 7.70 2.48 -33.70
N PHE A 856 6.42 2.72 -33.43
CA PHE A 856 5.39 1.69 -33.60
C PHE A 856 5.28 1.21 -35.06
N GLU A 857 5.37 2.12 -36.04
CA GLU A 857 5.33 1.79 -37.49
C GLU A 857 6.49 0.88 -37.93
N ARG A 858 7.56 0.76 -37.14
CA ARG A 858 8.69 -0.16 -37.37
C ARG A 858 8.48 -1.55 -36.75
N ILE A 859 7.35 -1.82 -36.08
CA ILE A 859 7.06 -3.08 -35.39
C ILE A 859 5.96 -3.85 -36.14
N PRO A 860 6.28 -4.90 -36.94
CA PRO A 860 5.30 -5.60 -37.79
C PRO A 860 4.19 -6.36 -37.05
N MET A 861 4.20 -6.36 -35.72
CA MET A 861 3.20 -7.00 -34.85
C MET A 861 2.10 -6.04 -34.37
N VAL A 862 2.25 -4.75 -34.66
CA VAL A 862 1.35 -3.67 -34.26
C VAL A 862 0.57 -3.15 -35.47
N GLU A 863 -0.76 -3.13 -35.36
CA GLU A 863 -1.66 -2.49 -36.32
C GLU A 863 -1.94 -1.06 -35.85
N ILE A 864 -1.84 -0.05 -36.72
CA ILE A 864 -1.81 1.37 -36.30
C ILE A 864 -2.97 2.15 -36.93
N PHE A 865 -3.70 2.86 -36.07
CA PHE A 865 -4.85 3.68 -36.41
C PHE A 865 -4.54 5.14 -36.00
N ARG A 866 -4.40 6.04 -36.98
CA ARG A 866 -4.18 7.47 -36.73
C ARG A 866 -5.53 8.21 -36.76
N HIS A 867 -5.82 8.96 -35.69
CA HIS A 867 -7.04 9.74 -35.52
C HIS A 867 -6.68 11.22 -35.28
N LYS A 868 -7.42 12.13 -35.92
CA LYS A 868 -7.20 13.57 -35.76
C LYS A 868 -7.88 14.13 -34.51
N ASP A 869 -9.11 13.67 -34.29
CA ASP A 869 -9.96 14.03 -33.17
C ASP A 869 -9.99 12.90 -32.13
N LEU A 870 -10.46 13.22 -30.91
CA LEU A 870 -10.64 12.25 -29.82
C LEU A 870 -11.78 11.27 -30.13
N LEU A 871 -11.85 10.15 -29.41
CA LEU A 871 -13.16 9.55 -29.15
C LEU A 871 -13.93 10.48 -28.21
N GLU A 872 -14.89 11.21 -28.76
CA GLU A 872 -15.93 11.85 -27.97
C GLU A 872 -16.67 10.76 -27.16
N ASN A 873 -17.00 11.07 -25.90
CA ASN A 873 -17.59 10.16 -24.90
C ASN A 873 -16.66 9.08 -24.32
N SER A 874 -15.36 9.05 -24.65
CA SER A 874 -14.39 8.15 -23.99
C SER A 874 -14.11 8.59 -22.54
N PRO A 875 -14.09 7.72 -21.51
CA PRO A 875 -13.61 8.06 -20.17
C PRO A 875 -12.17 8.61 -20.19
N SER A 876 -11.37 8.13 -21.13
CA SER A 876 -10.00 8.55 -21.43
C SER A 876 -9.90 10.00 -21.98
N SER A 877 -11.03 10.53 -22.48
CA SER A 877 -11.23 11.92 -22.92
C SER A 877 -11.82 12.81 -21.82
N VAL A 878 -12.72 12.28 -20.98
CA VAL A 878 -13.37 13.03 -19.89
C VAL A 878 -12.37 13.34 -18.77
N LEU A 879 -11.52 12.37 -18.40
CA LEU A 879 -10.41 12.51 -17.44
C LEU A 879 -9.26 13.45 -17.93
N ILE A 880 -9.45 14.24 -18.99
CA ILE A 880 -8.48 15.25 -19.47
C ILE A 880 -8.72 16.63 -18.83
N MET A 881 -9.98 16.97 -18.54
CA MET A 881 -10.42 18.36 -18.30
C MET A 881 -9.78 19.09 -17.12
N THR A 882 -9.11 18.37 -16.20
CA THR A 882 -8.55 18.92 -14.97
C THR A 882 -7.01 18.94 -14.90
N GLU A 883 -6.26 18.12 -15.66
CA GLU A 883 -4.78 18.24 -15.71
C GLU A 883 -4.32 19.49 -16.49
N SER A 884 -5.15 20.02 -17.39
CA SER A 884 -4.94 21.31 -18.06
C SER A 884 -4.88 22.51 -17.07
N SER A 885 -5.21 22.30 -15.79
CA SER A 885 -4.98 23.28 -14.72
C SER A 885 -3.51 23.40 -14.29
N ARG A 886 -2.58 22.60 -14.85
CA ARG A 886 -1.15 22.95 -14.95
C ARG A 886 -0.96 24.14 -15.89
N GLY A 887 -1.44 25.30 -15.48
CA GLY A 887 -1.21 26.57 -16.14
C GLY A 887 0.28 26.86 -16.20
N SER A 888 0.86 26.75 -17.39
CA SER A 888 2.26 27.11 -17.63
C SER A 888 2.43 28.61 -17.38
N PHE A 889 3.22 28.97 -16.37
CA PHE A 889 3.76 30.32 -16.18
C PHE A 889 4.79 30.63 -17.28
N GLY A 890 4.31 30.70 -18.52
CA GLY A 890 5.12 30.71 -19.73
C GLY A 890 4.35 30.13 -20.92
N GLY A 891 3.58 30.97 -21.60
CA GLY A 891 2.80 30.60 -22.80
C GLY A 891 2.04 31.80 -23.35
N ALA A 892 2.50 32.38 -24.45
CA ALA A 892 1.91 33.60 -25.00
C ALA A 892 0.58 33.32 -25.71
N HIS A 893 -0.54 33.56 -25.01
CA HIS A 893 -1.86 33.53 -25.64
C HIS A 893 -2.01 34.66 -26.67
N LYS A 894 -2.58 34.31 -27.83
CA LYS A 894 -2.85 35.28 -28.91
C LYS A 894 -3.95 36.26 -28.47
N ALA A 895 -3.81 37.52 -28.86
CA ALA A 895 -4.72 38.59 -28.47
C ALA A 895 -6.15 38.39 -29.01
N GLY A 896 -7.03 37.86 -28.16
CA GLY A 896 -8.48 38.06 -28.21
C GLY A 896 -8.89 39.15 -27.20
N LYS A 897 -10.02 39.84 -27.43
CA LYS A 897 -10.49 40.92 -26.55
C LYS A 897 -11.33 40.37 -25.40
N GLU A 898 -10.77 40.19 -24.20
CA GLU A 898 -11.55 40.01 -22.97
C GLU A 898 -10.67 40.13 -21.70
N GLY A 899 -11.12 40.94 -20.73
CA GLY A 899 -10.68 40.93 -19.33
C GLY A 899 -9.25 41.41 -18.99
N GLU A 900 -9.10 42.06 -17.83
CA GLU A 900 -7.88 41.88 -17.05
C GLU A 900 -7.92 40.49 -16.41
N TRP A 901 -6.84 39.72 -16.54
CA TRP A 901 -6.71 38.42 -15.87
C TRP A 901 -5.73 38.51 -14.71
N LEU A 902 -6.10 37.88 -13.60
CA LEU A 902 -5.34 37.83 -12.35
C LEU A 902 -5.32 36.38 -11.85
N GLN A 903 -4.12 35.86 -11.61
CA GLN A 903 -3.91 34.54 -11.02
C GLN A 903 -2.97 34.67 -9.81
N THR A 904 -3.25 33.93 -8.74
CA THR A 904 -2.40 33.87 -7.55
C THR A 904 -2.10 32.43 -7.19
N LYS A 905 -0.97 32.18 -6.53
CA LYS A 905 -0.54 30.86 -6.05
C LYS A 905 0.26 31.04 -4.77
N ILE A 906 -0.12 30.37 -3.69
CA ILE A 906 0.71 30.34 -2.48
C ILE A 906 1.70 29.18 -2.60
N GLU A 907 2.99 29.47 -2.70
CA GLU A 907 4.02 28.44 -2.88
C GLU A 907 4.45 27.79 -1.55
N GLY A 908 4.21 28.49 -0.44
CA GLY A 908 4.57 28.02 0.90
C GLY A 908 4.60 29.15 1.91
N PHE A 909 5.42 28.98 2.95
CA PHE A 909 5.58 29.94 4.04
C PHE A 909 7.05 30.07 4.47
N GLN A 910 7.37 31.20 5.08
CA GLN A 910 8.65 31.51 5.70
C GLN A 910 8.39 32.03 7.12
N ILE A 911 9.23 31.64 8.09
CA ILE A 911 9.26 32.29 9.41
C ILE A 911 10.20 33.49 9.30
N LYS A 912 9.78 34.63 9.84
CA LYS A 912 10.51 35.90 9.83
C LYS A 912 10.39 36.60 11.19
N LEU A 913 11.35 37.46 11.50
CA LEU A 913 11.29 38.38 12.63
C LEU A 913 10.66 39.70 12.18
N ASP A 914 9.88 40.35 13.05
CA ASP A 914 9.39 41.72 12.85
C ASP A 914 10.32 42.77 13.49
N GLU A 915 9.91 44.04 13.49
CA GLU A 915 10.69 45.16 14.03
C GLU A 915 10.94 45.09 15.55
N ASN A 916 10.33 44.14 16.25
CA ASN A 916 10.46 43.90 17.69
C ASN A 916 11.15 42.55 18.00
N ASP A 917 11.84 41.96 17.01
CA ASP A 917 12.38 40.59 17.03
C ASP A 917 11.33 39.50 17.34
N GLN A 918 10.04 39.73 17.04
CA GLN A 918 9.00 38.72 17.22
C GLN A 918 8.84 37.84 15.97
N GLU A 919 8.89 36.52 16.14
CA GLU A 919 8.65 35.57 15.06
C GLU A 919 7.20 35.64 14.54
N TYR A 920 7.05 35.70 13.21
CA TYR A 920 5.78 35.60 12.51
C TYR A 920 5.93 34.76 11.23
N VAL A 921 4.79 34.31 10.70
CA VAL A 921 4.74 33.50 9.47
C VAL A 921 4.29 34.36 8.30
N ALA A 922 5.14 34.44 7.27
CA ALA A 922 4.86 35.08 5.99
C ALA A 922 4.55 34.01 4.94
N PHE A 923 3.34 34.04 4.38
CA PHE A 923 2.96 33.20 3.24
C PHE A 923 3.50 33.83 1.95
N VAL A 924 4.10 33.01 1.08
CA VAL A 924 4.73 33.45 -0.17
C VAL A 924 3.76 33.28 -1.32
N ILE A 925 3.30 34.40 -1.87
CA ILE A 925 2.27 34.47 -2.92
C ILE A 925 2.94 34.85 -4.23
N GLN A 926 2.98 33.92 -5.19
CA GLN A 926 3.25 34.25 -6.58
C GLN A 926 1.98 34.86 -7.19
N VAL A 927 2.12 35.98 -7.89
CA VAL A 927 1.02 36.71 -8.53
C VAL A 927 1.33 36.87 -10.01
N ALA A 928 0.34 36.64 -10.88
CA ALA A 928 0.41 36.91 -12.31
C ALA A 928 -0.76 37.81 -12.72
N SER A 929 -0.48 38.86 -13.47
CA SER A 929 -1.45 39.83 -13.94
C SER A 929 -1.17 40.24 -15.39
N SER A 930 -2.24 40.43 -16.18
CA SER A 930 -2.18 41.01 -17.52
C SER A 930 -1.51 42.39 -17.59
N ALA A 931 -1.52 43.15 -16.49
CA ALA A 931 -0.98 44.51 -16.41
C ALA A 931 0.43 44.58 -15.80
N ALA A 932 0.76 43.70 -14.85
CA ALA A 932 1.99 43.78 -14.05
C ALA A 932 3.00 42.64 -14.30
N GLY A 933 2.66 41.65 -15.14
CA GLY A 933 3.50 40.45 -15.33
C GLY A 933 3.45 39.53 -14.11
N THR A 934 4.59 38.95 -13.73
CA THR A 934 4.71 38.02 -12.60
C THR A 934 5.50 38.61 -11.45
N SER A 935 4.90 38.73 -10.26
CA SER A 935 5.55 39.19 -9.03
C SER A 935 5.48 38.14 -7.92
N ILE A 936 6.24 38.35 -6.83
CA ILE A 936 6.17 37.54 -5.61
C ILE A 936 5.96 38.50 -4.43
N VAL A 937 4.87 38.29 -3.71
CA VAL A 937 4.40 39.10 -2.59
C VAL A 937 4.40 38.26 -1.32
N GLN A 938 4.66 38.85 -0.17
CA GLN A 938 4.66 38.13 1.11
C GLN A 938 3.65 38.75 2.09
N ARG A 939 2.83 37.89 2.70
CA ARG A 939 1.74 38.33 3.59
C ARG A 939 1.64 37.46 4.84
N ARG A 940 1.49 38.11 6.00
CA ARG A 940 1.16 37.45 7.27
C ARG A 940 -0.35 37.27 7.42
N TYR A 941 -0.77 36.28 8.20
CA TYR A 941 -2.20 35.92 8.34
C TYR A 941 -3.11 37.10 8.76
N SER A 942 -2.60 38.04 9.57
CA SER A 942 -3.35 39.24 9.98
C SER A 942 -3.70 40.19 8.81
N GLU A 943 -2.98 40.12 7.69
CA GLU A 943 -3.27 40.92 6.49
C GLU A 943 -4.38 40.28 5.65
N PHE A 944 -4.40 38.94 5.55
CA PHE A 944 -5.57 38.23 5.02
C PHE A 944 -6.83 38.53 5.85
N ALA A 945 -6.69 38.63 7.18
CA ALA A 945 -7.78 39.04 8.06
C ALA A 945 -8.20 40.52 7.91
N LYS A 946 -7.24 41.43 7.61
CA LYS A 946 -7.52 42.83 7.23
C LYS A 946 -8.34 42.87 5.93
N LEU A 947 -7.88 42.19 4.87
CA LEU A 947 -8.56 42.09 3.58
C LEU A 947 -9.97 41.50 3.73
N HIS A 948 -10.11 40.37 4.44
CA HIS A 948 -11.41 39.72 4.68
C HIS A 948 -12.41 40.67 5.36
N ARG A 949 -11.95 41.43 6.37
CA ARG A 949 -12.77 42.43 7.08
C ARG A 949 -13.11 43.65 6.22
N GLN A 950 -12.28 44.01 5.25
CA GLN A 950 -12.58 45.06 4.28
C GLN A 950 -13.62 44.58 3.26
N LEU A 951 -13.44 43.39 2.69
CA LEU A 951 -14.37 42.79 1.73
C LEU A 951 -15.77 42.57 2.34
N ARG A 952 -15.86 42.08 3.59
CA ARG A 952 -17.13 41.91 4.32
C ARG A 952 -17.93 43.21 4.58
N LYS A 953 -17.40 44.40 4.22
CA LYS A 953 -18.16 45.67 4.22
C LYS A 953 -18.79 45.99 2.85
N MET A 954 -18.48 45.24 1.80
CA MET A 954 -18.87 45.52 0.42
C MET A 954 -19.68 44.39 -0.25
N PHE A 955 -19.64 43.18 0.31
CA PHE A 955 -20.41 42.02 -0.12
C PHE A 955 -21.22 41.45 1.06
N GLN A 956 -22.29 40.71 0.77
CA GLN A 956 -23.11 40.02 1.76
C GLN A 956 -22.36 38.81 2.39
N HIS A 957 -22.88 38.27 3.49
CA HIS A 957 -22.16 37.25 4.28
C HIS A 957 -21.85 35.97 3.49
N GLU A 958 -22.83 35.45 2.73
CA GLU A 958 -22.63 34.28 1.84
C GLU A 958 -21.73 34.56 0.63
N GLN A 959 -21.49 35.83 0.28
CA GLN A 959 -20.78 36.22 -0.95
C GLN A 959 -19.25 36.22 -0.79
N ILE A 960 -18.69 35.87 0.38
CA ILE A 960 -17.23 35.78 0.59
C ILE A 960 -16.91 34.45 1.27
N PRO A 961 -15.95 33.64 0.74
CA PRO A 961 -15.54 32.40 1.40
C PRO A 961 -15.03 32.66 2.82
N ALA A 962 -15.31 31.75 3.75
CA ALA A 962 -14.81 31.88 5.12
C ALA A 962 -13.27 31.96 5.14
N LEU A 963 -12.71 32.89 5.91
CA LEU A 963 -11.27 32.94 6.12
C LEU A 963 -10.87 31.76 7.03
N PRO A 964 -9.91 30.90 6.64
CA PRO A 964 -9.54 29.72 7.44
C PRO A 964 -9.09 30.13 8.84
N GLY A 965 -9.68 29.52 9.88
CA GLY A 965 -9.43 29.85 11.29
C GLY A 965 -7.96 29.67 11.72
N THR A 966 -7.54 30.34 12.80
CA THR A 966 -6.17 30.22 13.33
C THR A 966 -6.18 29.57 14.72
N ARG A 967 -5.28 28.60 14.93
CA ARG A 967 -5.02 28.03 16.25
C ARG A 967 -4.35 29.06 17.17
N MET A 968 -4.57 28.92 18.48
CA MET A 968 -3.95 29.73 19.53
C MET A 968 -2.53 29.25 19.87
N TRP A 969 -2.35 27.93 19.95
CA TRP A 969 -1.11 27.23 20.28
C TRP A 969 -0.47 26.60 19.02
N ASN A 970 0.80 26.20 19.11
CA ASN A 970 1.56 25.51 18.06
C ASN A 970 1.50 26.17 16.66
N LYS A 971 1.41 27.51 16.63
CA LYS A 971 1.26 28.32 15.41
C LYS A 971 2.37 28.13 14.36
N PHE A 972 3.54 27.65 14.77
CA PHE A 972 4.72 27.42 13.91
C PHE A 972 4.89 25.96 13.47
N GLU A 973 3.98 25.05 13.84
CA GLU A 973 4.09 23.63 13.50
C GLU A 973 4.04 23.42 11.96
N PRO A 974 5.04 22.74 11.35
CA PRO A 974 5.13 22.67 9.89
C PRO A 974 3.94 22.02 9.17
N ASN A 975 3.22 21.09 9.81
CA ASN A 975 2.06 20.44 9.19
C ASN A 975 0.83 21.36 9.22
N TYR A 976 0.55 21.98 10.38
CA TYR A 976 -0.46 23.03 10.49
C TYR A 976 -0.20 24.16 9.49
N LEU A 977 1.06 24.62 9.33
CA LEU A 977 1.38 25.69 8.39
C LEU A 977 1.24 25.30 6.91
N LYS A 978 1.47 24.03 6.55
CA LYS A 978 1.14 23.51 5.21
C LYS A 978 -0.37 23.54 4.95
N GLN A 979 -1.17 22.98 5.85
CA GLN A 979 -2.64 23.01 5.76
C GLN A 979 -3.17 24.45 5.71
N LYS A 980 -2.59 25.35 6.53
CA LYS A 980 -2.91 26.77 6.56
C LYS A 980 -2.60 27.49 5.24
N ALA A 981 -1.49 27.16 4.58
CA ALA A 981 -1.15 27.71 3.27
C ALA A 981 -2.13 27.26 2.17
N ILE A 982 -2.56 25.99 2.20
CA ILE A 982 -3.56 25.44 1.27
C ILE A 982 -4.91 26.15 1.44
N GLY A 983 -5.42 26.24 2.67
CA GLY A 983 -6.69 26.94 2.94
C GLY A 983 -6.64 28.42 2.57
N LEU A 984 -5.51 29.11 2.82
CA LEU A 984 -5.33 30.51 2.40
C LEU A 984 -5.23 30.67 0.88
N HIS A 985 -4.74 29.65 0.14
CA HIS A 985 -4.73 29.66 -1.31
C HIS A 985 -6.13 29.51 -1.90
N GLY A 986 -6.93 28.56 -1.39
CA GLY A 986 -8.34 28.40 -1.77
C GLY A 986 -9.14 29.68 -1.51
N TYR A 987 -9.01 30.24 -0.30
CA TYR A 987 -9.59 31.54 0.06
C TYR A 987 -9.18 32.66 -0.91
N LEU A 988 -7.89 32.79 -1.23
CA LEU A 988 -7.39 33.86 -2.10
C LEU A 988 -7.87 33.71 -3.56
N ASN A 989 -7.90 32.50 -4.10
CA ASN A 989 -8.43 32.23 -5.45
C ASN A 989 -9.90 32.66 -5.57
N GLU A 990 -10.71 32.29 -4.58
CA GLU A 990 -12.14 32.60 -4.54
C GLU A 990 -12.43 34.08 -4.28
N VAL A 991 -11.54 34.78 -3.57
CA VAL A 991 -11.54 36.25 -3.46
C VAL A 991 -11.15 36.89 -4.81
N CYS A 992 -10.14 36.38 -5.51
CA CYS A 992 -9.71 36.93 -6.81
C CYS A 992 -10.84 36.88 -7.84
N LYS A 993 -11.52 35.73 -7.98
CA LYS A 993 -12.69 35.57 -8.86
C LYS A 993 -13.79 36.58 -8.55
N ARG A 994 -14.16 36.73 -7.27
CA ARG A 994 -15.28 37.60 -6.84
C ARG A 994 -14.95 39.09 -6.82
N CYS A 995 -13.67 39.47 -6.73
CA CYS A 995 -13.27 40.88 -6.78
C CYS A 995 -13.06 41.40 -8.21
N ALA A 996 -12.77 40.53 -9.18
CA ALA A 996 -12.52 40.92 -10.58
C ALA A 996 -13.68 41.72 -11.19
N ASN A 997 -13.37 42.86 -11.81
CA ASN A 997 -14.32 43.81 -12.39
C ASN A 997 -15.31 44.43 -11.38
N THR A 998 -15.03 44.37 -10.07
CA THR A 998 -15.88 44.97 -9.02
C THR A 998 -15.22 46.19 -8.36
N ARG A 999 -16.00 46.98 -7.61
CA ARG A 999 -15.49 48.07 -6.78
C ARG A 999 -14.51 47.64 -5.68
N ALA A 1000 -14.37 46.34 -5.40
CA ALA A 1000 -13.42 45.81 -4.42
C ALA A 1000 -12.04 45.45 -5.02
N GLN A 1001 -11.90 45.47 -6.35
CA GLN A 1001 -10.67 45.10 -7.06
C GLN A 1001 -9.43 45.91 -6.59
N SER A 1002 -9.60 47.19 -6.27
CA SER A 1002 -8.52 48.06 -5.76
C SER A 1002 -7.94 47.62 -4.41
N MET A 1003 -8.76 47.06 -3.51
CA MET A 1003 -8.29 46.53 -2.23
C MET A 1003 -7.56 45.19 -2.39
N LEU A 1004 -7.95 44.40 -3.39
CA LEU A 1004 -7.21 43.20 -3.78
C LEU A 1004 -5.87 43.56 -4.42
N PHE A 1005 -5.82 44.59 -5.28
CA PHE A 1005 -4.57 45.10 -5.86
C PHE A 1005 -3.66 45.76 -4.81
N GLU A 1006 -4.20 46.43 -3.78
CA GLU A 1006 -3.44 46.86 -2.59
C GLU A 1006 -2.82 45.64 -1.87
N PHE A 1007 -3.65 44.63 -1.57
CA PHE A 1007 -3.18 43.41 -0.91
C PHE A 1007 -2.13 42.64 -1.73
N LEU A 1008 -2.20 42.66 -3.06
CA LEU A 1008 -1.27 41.99 -3.97
C LEU A 1008 -0.14 42.88 -4.51
N GLU A 1009 0.08 44.08 -3.97
CA GLU A 1009 1.17 44.99 -4.42
C GLU A 1009 1.14 45.31 -5.93
N LEU A 1010 -0.05 45.32 -6.54
CA LEU A 1010 -0.25 45.54 -7.98
C LEU A 1010 -0.55 46.99 -8.38
N ASN A 1011 -0.77 47.88 -7.41
CA ASN A 1011 -0.99 49.30 -7.69
C ASN A 1011 0.33 49.98 -8.11
N PRO A 1012 0.33 50.83 -9.16
CA PRO A 1012 1.49 51.68 -9.43
C PRO A 1012 1.75 52.63 -8.26
N PRO A 1013 3.00 53.11 -8.07
CA PRO A 1013 3.28 54.12 -7.05
C PRO A 1013 2.46 55.38 -7.33
N PRO A 1014 2.00 56.10 -6.28
CA PRO A 1014 1.22 57.33 -6.46
C PRO A 1014 2.04 58.35 -7.26
N GLU A 1015 1.39 58.99 -8.23
CA GLU A 1015 2.02 60.04 -9.04
C GLU A 1015 2.57 61.15 -8.13
N ALA A 1016 3.78 61.61 -8.44
CA ALA A 1016 4.43 62.65 -7.65
C ALA A 1016 3.58 63.93 -7.69
N THR A 1017 3.20 64.43 -6.51
CA THR A 1017 2.40 65.65 -6.36
C THR A 1017 2.99 66.80 -7.18
N GLU A 1018 2.16 67.45 -7.98
CA GLU A 1018 2.54 68.57 -8.84
C GLU A 1018 3.35 69.62 -8.06
N PHE A 1019 4.55 69.94 -8.55
CA PHE A 1019 5.23 71.16 -8.13
C PHE A 1019 4.42 72.36 -8.66
N PRO A 1020 4.26 73.44 -7.87
CA PRO A 1020 3.45 74.58 -8.28
C PRO A 1020 4.06 75.28 -9.49
N LYS A 1021 3.19 75.77 -10.38
CA LYS A 1021 3.59 76.55 -11.56
C LYS A 1021 4.38 77.81 -11.17
N GLU A 1022 5.50 78.04 -11.84
CA GLU A 1022 6.00 79.40 -12.09
C GLU A 1022 5.65 79.79 -13.54
N GLU A 1023 4.86 80.84 -13.72
CA GLU A 1023 4.56 81.44 -15.02
C GLU A 1023 5.44 82.70 -15.23
N GLN A 1024 6.52 82.54 -15.99
CA GLN A 1024 7.28 83.62 -16.67
C GLN A 1024 8.14 82.98 -17.78
N ILE A 1025 7.69 82.89 -19.04
CA ILE A 1025 7.57 83.94 -20.08
C ILE A 1025 8.89 84.19 -20.82
N GLU A 1026 9.02 83.54 -21.99
CA GLU A 1026 9.48 84.00 -23.33
C GLU A 1026 9.77 82.72 -24.17
N GLU A 1027 9.10 82.38 -25.28
CA GLU A 1027 8.62 83.17 -26.43
C GLU A 1027 7.31 82.61 -27.07
N SER A 1028 6.57 83.51 -27.74
CA SER A 1028 5.43 83.32 -28.68
C SER A 1028 4.28 82.38 -28.28
#